data_AF-A0A834IM76-F1
#
_entry.id   AF-A0A834IM76-F1
#
_cell.length_a   1.000
_cell.length_b   1.000
_cell.length_c   1.000
_cell.angle_alpha   90.00
_cell.angle_beta   90.00
_cell.angle_gamma   90.00
#
_symmetry.space_group_name_H-M   'P 1'
#
loop_
_entity.id
_entity.type
_entity.pdbx_description
1 polymer ?
#
loop_
_entity_poly.entity_id
_entity_poly.type
_entity_poly.pdbx_seq_one_letter_code
_entity_poly.pdbx_strand_id
1 'polypeptide(L)'
;VYDYTQAKYLLDVARKACRGKDHPIPEAYEKFNEETNDGRDMSQYSELLDIVIHTIQDVKAEKDIDSLFSGLSTSALAKVDRLIPKNKFYEQGKANSKLEQLFVDQVENIRWAYKLASSTIHIQDQEDLKEIQIFRVKSRVENLDVSILSFIDKLILTPIIFEVVYQNKVKVVASYKRLNQANKTKAVIGQYYASDWLEDTNRVELPLYLKLADLYEHFIAQLLPITSNEDQENADESVSIELKLQKAQQLERLQKQLNKLKSKLRNERQFNRKQLDELIGGDFALLQESVDIECKLAIGKDGKGGIPSSLWETYSAFANTDGGIIILGAKELKGGTFEAKGIENLIQIRADLFNTLNNSSKINKNLLTDQSVREWVVDGKKLLVIAVPRASRKQQPIYLNNNPLNNTYIRQNEGDYKLDDEHVKRMLAEQAHDDRDDEILANFGLDDLAIESLRSYRQRYSNLNPNAELNDLPDIEFLRRIGAYGINRETGVRGLTKAGLLMFGMQHTISEIFPNYMVDYQERPYAQTEARWIDRVVPDGSWSGNLYDFYRKVYNKLIQDLKIPFELKDGVRQEDTPVHIALREALVNCIVHADYTDRASILVVKRPDMFGFRNPGLMRIPLEHALKGSESDCRNRKLHQMFRLINVGEQAGS
;
A
#
# COMPACT_ATOMS: atom_id res chain seq x y z
N VAL A 1 -21.97 -31.89 -60.26
CA VAL A 1 -21.79 -30.72 -59.38
C VAL A 1 -20.31 -30.40 -59.38
N TYR A 2 -19.93 -29.26 -59.96
CA TYR A 2 -18.53 -28.83 -60.03
C TYR A 2 -18.21 -27.99 -58.79
N ASP A 3 -16.95 -28.04 -58.33
CA ASP A 3 -16.50 -27.26 -57.17
C ASP A 3 -16.50 -25.76 -57.51
N TYR A 4 -17.34 -25.00 -56.80
CA TYR A 4 -17.53 -23.56 -57.00
C TYR A 4 -16.27 -22.73 -56.67
N THR A 5 -15.28 -23.31 -55.99
CA THR A 5 -14.02 -22.63 -55.66
C THR A 5 -13.02 -22.59 -56.82
N GLN A 6 -13.24 -23.38 -57.88
CA GLN A 6 -12.34 -23.45 -59.05
C GLN A 6 -12.81 -22.56 -60.20
N ALA A 7 -12.84 -21.23 -59.97
CA ALA A 7 -13.40 -20.24 -60.91
C ALA A 7 -12.86 -20.37 -62.35
N LYS A 8 -11.54 -20.59 -62.53
CA LYS A 8 -10.94 -20.75 -63.86
C LYS A 8 -11.47 -21.98 -64.61
N TYR A 9 -11.57 -23.11 -63.92
CA TYR A 9 -12.07 -24.35 -64.51
C TYR A 9 -13.55 -24.22 -64.90
N LEU A 10 -14.36 -23.60 -64.05
CA LEU A 10 -15.78 -23.33 -64.33
C LEU A 10 -15.97 -22.41 -65.54
N LEU A 11 -15.17 -21.34 -65.66
CA LEU A 11 -15.18 -20.45 -66.82
C LEU A 11 -14.78 -21.18 -68.11
N ASP A 12 -13.81 -22.08 -68.04
CA ASP A 12 -13.40 -22.90 -69.18
C ASP A 12 -14.48 -23.92 -69.58
N VAL A 13 -15.20 -24.50 -68.61
CA VAL A 13 -16.36 -25.38 -68.86
C VAL A 13 -17.51 -24.58 -69.49
N ALA A 14 -17.83 -23.40 -68.97
CA ALA A 14 -18.86 -22.52 -69.52
C ALA A 14 -18.52 -22.09 -70.96
N ARG A 15 -17.25 -21.69 -71.20
CA ARG A 15 -16.77 -21.34 -72.55
C ARG A 15 -16.90 -22.50 -73.53
N LYS A 16 -16.61 -23.74 -73.11
CA LYS A 16 -16.82 -24.93 -73.94
C LYS A 16 -18.30 -25.19 -74.23
N ALA A 17 -19.17 -25.03 -73.25
CA ALA A 17 -20.61 -25.23 -73.39
C ALA A 17 -21.29 -24.21 -74.33
N CYS A 18 -20.74 -23.00 -74.43
CA CYS A 18 -21.25 -21.95 -75.32
C CYS A 18 -20.69 -22.03 -76.76
N ARG A 19 -19.75 -22.94 -77.05
CA ARG A 19 -19.09 -23.01 -78.37
C ARG A 19 -20.09 -23.45 -79.46
N GLY A 20 -20.26 -22.62 -80.48
CA GLY A 20 -21.16 -22.89 -81.60
C GLY A 20 -22.62 -22.49 -81.37
N LYS A 21 -22.91 -21.78 -80.27
CA LYS A 21 -24.22 -21.13 -80.04
C LYS A 21 -24.11 -19.63 -80.35
N ASP A 22 -25.05 -19.13 -81.13
CA ASP A 22 -25.18 -17.73 -81.55
C ASP A 22 -26.20 -16.94 -80.71
N HIS A 23 -27.00 -17.64 -79.91
CA HIS A 23 -27.94 -17.05 -78.96
C HIS A 23 -27.62 -17.45 -77.50
N PRO A 24 -27.88 -16.56 -76.52
CA PRO A 24 -27.83 -16.91 -75.09
C PRO A 24 -28.73 -18.09 -74.76
N ILE A 25 -28.37 -18.89 -73.76
CA ILE A 25 -29.16 -20.03 -73.28
C ILE A 25 -30.10 -19.50 -72.19
N PRO A 26 -31.41 -19.33 -72.44
CA PRO A 26 -32.33 -18.68 -71.50
C PRO A 26 -32.37 -19.41 -70.14
N GLU A 27 -32.35 -20.73 -70.16
CA GLU A 27 -32.43 -21.54 -68.94
C GLU A 27 -31.23 -21.32 -67.99
N ALA A 28 -30.11 -20.77 -68.48
CA ALA A 28 -28.91 -20.52 -67.69
C ALA A 28 -28.96 -19.19 -66.91
N TYR A 29 -29.75 -18.21 -67.36
CA TYR A 29 -29.82 -16.88 -66.73
C TYR A 29 -31.23 -16.47 -66.29
N GLU A 30 -32.29 -17.08 -66.82
CA GLU A 30 -33.68 -16.75 -66.46
C GLU A 30 -33.91 -16.81 -64.95
N LYS A 31 -33.45 -17.87 -64.29
CA LYS A 31 -33.58 -18.01 -62.84
C LYS A 31 -32.86 -16.89 -62.08
N PHE A 32 -31.66 -16.51 -62.52
CA PHE A 32 -30.90 -15.41 -61.93
C PHE A 32 -31.59 -14.06 -62.18
N ASN A 33 -32.14 -13.86 -63.37
CA ASN A 33 -32.84 -12.62 -63.73
C ASN A 33 -34.19 -12.48 -63.04
N GLU A 34 -34.93 -13.57 -62.83
CA GLU A 34 -36.15 -13.59 -62.02
C GLU A 34 -35.84 -13.25 -60.56
N GLU A 35 -34.78 -13.85 -59.99
CA GLU A 35 -34.36 -13.60 -58.61
C GLU A 35 -33.83 -12.17 -58.40
N THR A 36 -33.17 -11.57 -59.40
CA THR A 36 -32.52 -10.25 -59.28
C THR A 36 -33.27 -9.11 -59.98
N ASN A 37 -34.45 -9.38 -60.55
CA ASN A 37 -35.20 -8.44 -61.39
C ASN A 37 -34.32 -7.84 -62.51
N ASP A 38 -33.77 -8.70 -63.36
CA ASP A 38 -32.77 -8.36 -64.39
C ASP A 38 -31.57 -7.57 -63.83
N GLY A 39 -31.08 -7.96 -62.65
CA GLY A 39 -29.94 -7.32 -61.97
C GLY A 39 -30.25 -5.96 -61.32
N ARG A 40 -31.52 -5.54 -61.25
CA ARG A 40 -31.92 -4.29 -60.56
C ARG A 40 -31.92 -4.44 -59.04
N ASP A 41 -32.09 -5.65 -58.53
CA ASP A 41 -31.98 -5.98 -57.12
C ASP A 41 -30.91 -7.05 -56.89
N MET A 42 -29.71 -6.61 -56.52
CA MET A 42 -28.56 -7.45 -56.23
C MET A 42 -28.30 -7.57 -54.72
N SER A 43 -29.26 -7.17 -53.88
CA SER A 43 -29.09 -7.07 -52.41
C SER A 43 -28.62 -8.38 -51.80
N GLN A 44 -29.30 -9.49 -52.12
CA GLN A 44 -28.97 -10.83 -51.61
C GLN A 44 -27.55 -11.28 -51.97
N TYR A 45 -27.11 -11.07 -53.22
CA TYR A 45 -25.77 -11.47 -53.67
C TYR A 45 -24.68 -10.56 -53.10
N SER A 46 -24.99 -9.28 -52.90
CA SER A 46 -24.07 -8.32 -52.26
C SER A 46 -23.89 -8.64 -50.79
N GLU A 47 -24.97 -8.98 -50.08
CA GLU A 47 -24.93 -9.41 -48.68
C GLU A 47 -24.12 -10.71 -48.52
N LEU A 48 -24.29 -11.68 -49.42
CA LEU A 48 -23.46 -12.89 -49.44
C LEU A 48 -21.97 -12.59 -49.72
N LEU A 49 -21.67 -11.64 -50.60
CA LEU A 49 -20.29 -11.22 -50.87
C LEU A 49 -19.68 -10.53 -49.66
N ASP A 50 -20.42 -9.65 -48.98
CA ASP A 50 -19.98 -8.98 -47.76
C ASP A 50 -19.70 -10.00 -46.65
N ILE A 51 -20.56 -11.01 -46.47
CA ILE A 51 -20.33 -12.13 -45.54
C ILE A 51 -19.02 -12.86 -45.86
N VAL A 52 -18.76 -13.15 -47.14
CA VAL A 52 -17.53 -13.84 -47.57
C VAL A 52 -16.29 -12.96 -47.34
N ILE A 53 -16.36 -11.67 -47.64
CA ILE A 53 -15.26 -10.72 -47.40
C ILE A 53 -14.93 -10.64 -45.92
N HIS A 54 -15.94 -10.50 -45.06
CA HIS A 54 -15.77 -10.50 -43.60
C HIS A 54 -15.17 -11.82 -43.11
N THR A 55 -15.65 -12.95 -43.61
CA THR A 55 -15.11 -14.28 -43.27
C THR A 55 -13.63 -14.42 -43.66
N ILE A 56 -13.23 -13.92 -44.83
CA ILE A 56 -11.82 -13.94 -45.27
C ILE A 56 -10.95 -13.02 -44.40
N GLN A 57 -11.46 -11.83 -44.03
CA GLN A 57 -10.76 -10.90 -43.14
C GLN A 57 -10.55 -11.52 -41.75
N ASP A 58 -11.56 -12.20 -41.20
CA ASP A 58 -11.49 -12.87 -39.90
C ASP A 58 -10.51 -14.04 -39.92
N VAL A 59 -10.55 -14.90 -40.94
CA VAL A 59 -9.60 -16.02 -41.10
C VAL A 59 -8.16 -15.52 -41.27
N LYS A 60 -7.95 -14.40 -41.96
CA LYS A 60 -6.62 -13.77 -42.06
C LYS A 60 -6.19 -13.18 -40.72
N ALA A 61 -7.12 -12.59 -39.97
CA ALA A 61 -6.85 -12.02 -38.66
C ALA A 61 -6.41 -13.09 -37.65
N GLU A 62 -7.07 -14.25 -37.64
CA GLU A 62 -6.72 -15.40 -36.81
C GLU A 62 -5.35 -15.98 -37.19
N LYS A 63 -5.09 -16.19 -38.49
CA LYS A 63 -3.79 -16.73 -38.96
C LYS A 63 -2.60 -15.87 -38.56
N ASP A 64 -2.73 -14.55 -38.62
CA ASP A 64 -1.67 -13.64 -38.19
C ASP A 64 -1.46 -13.69 -36.66
N ILE A 65 -2.51 -13.84 -35.86
CA ILE A 65 -2.38 -14.01 -34.40
C ILE A 65 -1.71 -15.35 -34.08
N ASP A 66 -2.07 -16.43 -34.77
CA ASP A 66 -1.42 -17.73 -34.59
C ASP A 66 0.05 -17.72 -35.07
N SER A 67 0.37 -16.90 -36.06
CA SER A 67 1.74 -16.71 -36.55
C SER A 67 2.67 -16.03 -35.54
N LEU A 68 2.11 -15.16 -34.66
CA LEU A 68 2.83 -14.52 -33.56
C LEU A 68 3.40 -15.54 -32.56
N PHE A 69 2.65 -16.62 -32.28
CA PHE A 69 3.05 -17.67 -31.34
C PHE A 69 3.90 -18.77 -31.99
N SER A 70 3.74 -18.99 -33.29
CA SER A 70 4.50 -20.00 -34.05
C SER A 70 5.81 -19.49 -34.66
N GLY A 71 6.05 -18.17 -34.62
CA GLY A 71 7.29 -17.55 -35.12
C GLY A 71 7.40 -17.49 -36.66
N LEU A 72 6.31 -17.70 -37.38
CA LEU A 72 6.24 -17.60 -38.84
C LEU A 72 5.89 -16.15 -39.23
N SER A 73 6.70 -15.50 -40.07
CA SER A 73 6.52 -14.07 -40.39
C SER A 73 5.34 -13.82 -41.33
N THR A 74 4.38 -12.96 -40.96
CA THR A 74 3.16 -12.74 -41.76
C THR A 74 2.76 -11.28 -42.01
N SER A 75 3.14 -10.31 -41.16
CA SER A 75 2.80 -8.89 -41.43
C SER A 75 3.81 -8.18 -42.35
N ALA A 76 3.30 -7.50 -43.39
CA ALA A 76 4.05 -6.67 -44.34
C ALA A 76 4.24 -5.20 -43.89
N LEU A 77 3.61 -4.78 -42.78
CA LEU A 77 3.66 -3.41 -42.27
C LEU A 77 4.15 -3.36 -40.81
N ALA A 78 4.78 -2.25 -40.44
CA ALA A 78 5.28 -2.04 -39.08
C ALA A 78 4.16 -1.78 -38.05
N LYS A 79 3.11 -1.02 -38.42
CA LYS A 79 1.92 -0.85 -37.59
C LYS A 79 0.97 -2.02 -37.84
N VAL A 80 0.67 -2.76 -36.78
CA VAL A 80 -0.22 -3.93 -36.83
C VAL A 80 -1.61 -3.58 -36.30
N ASP A 81 -1.66 -2.84 -35.20
CA ASP A 81 -2.87 -2.27 -34.59
C ASP A 81 -4.01 -3.27 -34.34
N ARG A 82 -3.68 -4.44 -33.80
CA ARG A 82 -4.61 -5.56 -33.67
C ARG A 82 -4.91 -5.91 -32.22
N LEU A 83 -6.20 -6.09 -31.90
CA LEU A 83 -6.63 -6.57 -30.59
C LEU A 83 -6.33 -8.08 -30.47
N ILE A 84 -5.68 -8.50 -29.39
CA ILE A 84 -5.48 -9.92 -29.10
C ILE A 84 -6.42 -10.32 -27.95
N PRO A 85 -7.34 -11.28 -28.18
CA PRO A 85 -8.17 -11.84 -27.13
C PRO A 85 -7.32 -12.49 -26.03
N LYS A 86 -7.64 -12.26 -24.76
CA LYS A 86 -6.85 -12.77 -23.62
C LYS A 86 -6.78 -14.31 -23.60
N ASN A 87 -7.87 -14.98 -23.98
CA ASN A 87 -7.95 -16.43 -24.05
C ASN A 87 -6.93 -17.05 -25.01
N LYS A 88 -6.53 -16.34 -26.06
CA LYS A 88 -5.46 -16.80 -26.95
C LYS A 88 -4.13 -17.01 -26.22
N PHE A 89 -3.84 -16.20 -25.18
CA PHE A 89 -2.65 -16.43 -24.36
C PHE A 89 -2.79 -17.67 -23.45
N TYR A 90 -3.99 -17.98 -22.97
CA TYR A 90 -4.24 -19.18 -22.14
C TYR A 90 -4.30 -20.47 -22.96
N GLU A 91 -4.78 -20.39 -24.20
CA GLU A 91 -4.79 -21.54 -25.13
C GLU A 91 -3.36 -21.93 -25.53
N GLN A 92 -2.51 -20.93 -25.76
CA GLN A 92 -1.12 -21.15 -26.17
C GLN A 92 -0.17 -21.41 -24.98
N GLY A 93 -0.44 -20.80 -23.83
CA GLY A 93 0.32 -20.98 -22.61
C GLY A 93 -0.52 -21.66 -21.56
N LYS A 94 -0.06 -22.78 -20.99
CA LYS A 94 -0.72 -23.46 -19.87
C LYS A 94 -0.72 -22.58 -18.61
N ALA A 95 -1.54 -21.53 -18.59
CA ALA A 95 -1.70 -20.62 -17.47
C ALA A 95 -2.27 -21.40 -16.28
N ASN A 96 -1.91 -21.00 -15.07
CA ASN A 96 -2.59 -21.48 -13.88
C ASN A 96 -3.77 -20.55 -13.55
N SER A 97 -4.73 -21.05 -12.78
CA SER A 97 -5.95 -20.31 -12.41
C SER A 97 -5.66 -18.94 -11.81
N LYS A 98 -4.59 -18.81 -11.00
CA LYS A 98 -4.15 -17.54 -10.43
C LYS A 98 -3.76 -16.51 -11.49
N LEU A 99 -3.03 -16.93 -12.51
CA LEU A 99 -2.55 -16.04 -13.56
C LEU A 99 -3.67 -15.65 -14.52
N GLU A 100 -4.56 -16.58 -14.87
CA GLU A 100 -5.77 -16.26 -15.67
C GLU A 100 -6.63 -15.21 -14.97
N GLN A 101 -6.79 -15.33 -13.65
CA GLN A 101 -7.51 -14.36 -12.83
C GLN A 101 -6.83 -12.98 -12.87
N LEU A 102 -5.50 -12.91 -12.74
CA LEU A 102 -4.75 -11.66 -12.87
C LEU A 102 -4.97 -10.97 -14.23
N PHE A 103 -5.00 -11.71 -15.34
CA PHE A 103 -5.34 -11.15 -16.65
C PHE A 103 -6.77 -10.61 -16.71
N VAL A 104 -7.73 -11.27 -16.06
CA VAL A 104 -9.13 -10.82 -16.01
C VAL A 104 -9.24 -9.51 -15.22
N ASP A 105 -8.68 -9.48 -14.02
CA ASP A 105 -8.85 -8.39 -13.06
C ASP A 105 -8.04 -7.14 -13.43
N GLN A 106 -6.83 -7.32 -13.94
CA GLN A 106 -5.89 -6.21 -14.10
C GLN A 106 -5.75 -5.72 -15.55
N VAL A 107 -6.08 -6.53 -16.55
CA VAL A 107 -5.97 -6.12 -17.96
C VAL A 107 -7.35 -5.77 -18.50
N GLU A 108 -7.48 -4.65 -19.20
CA GLU A 108 -8.70 -4.31 -19.94
C GLU A 108 -8.66 -5.00 -21.29
N ASN A 109 -7.64 -4.70 -22.09
CA ASN A 109 -7.37 -5.33 -23.37
C ASN A 109 -5.88 -5.30 -23.69
N ILE A 110 -5.48 -6.18 -24.63
CA ILE A 110 -4.13 -6.28 -25.13
C ILE A 110 -4.18 -6.02 -26.62
N ARG A 111 -3.39 -5.07 -27.09
CA ARG A 111 -3.28 -4.73 -28.50
C ARG A 111 -1.84 -4.95 -28.95
N TRP A 112 -1.68 -5.74 -30.00
CA TRP A 112 -0.44 -5.81 -30.75
C TRP A 112 -0.33 -4.55 -31.61
N ALA A 113 0.40 -3.56 -31.12
CA ALA A 113 0.43 -2.24 -31.71
C ALA A 113 1.39 -2.20 -32.91
N TYR A 114 2.61 -2.67 -32.72
CA TYR A 114 3.66 -2.62 -33.74
C TYR A 114 4.51 -3.89 -33.79
N LYS A 115 5.04 -4.16 -34.98
CA LYS A 115 6.06 -5.16 -35.27
C LYS A 115 7.21 -4.48 -36.01
N LEU A 116 8.28 -4.20 -35.30
CA LEU A 116 9.47 -3.56 -35.85
C LEU A 116 10.38 -4.64 -36.44
N ALA A 117 10.25 -4.93 -37.73
CA ALA A 117 11.07 -5.92 -38.43
C ALA A 117 12.11 -5.22 -39.32
N SER A 118 13.29 -5.83 -39.49
CA SER A 118 14.36 -5.29 -40.36
C SER A 118 13.85 -4.84 -41.73
N SER A 119 12.95 -5.63 -42.33
CA SER A 119 12.32 -5.35 -43.61
C SER A 119 11.31 -4.19 -43.60
N THR A 120 10.61 -3.95 -42.48
CA THR A 120 9.55 -2.94 -42.38
C THR A 120 10.05 -1.57 -41.94
N ILE A 121 11.18 -1.52 -41.21
CA ILE A 121 11.82 -0.26 -40.78
C ILE A 121 13.15 0.01 -41.50
N HIS A 122 13.52 -0.84 -42.46
CA HIS A 122 14.72 -0.70 -43.31
C HIS A 122 16.05 -0.62 -42.55
N ILE A 123 16.24 -1.52 -41.57
CA ILE A 123 17.45 -1.62 -40.73
C ILE A 123 18.08 -3.01 -40.90
N GLN A 124 19.41 -3.15 -40.76
CA GLN A 124 20.08 -4.44 -40.83
C GLN A 124 19.67 -5.36 -39.65
N ASP A 125 19.36 -6.63 -39.93
CA ASP A 125 19.18 -7.65 -38.89
C ASP A 125 20.48 -8.38 -38.55
N GLN A 126 20.42 -9.14 -37.46
CA GLN A 126 21.39 -10.17 -37.11
C GLN A 126 20.67 -11.52 -37.07
N GLU A 127 21.39 -12.64 -37.25
CA GLU A 127 20.77 -13.97 -37.37
C GLU A 127 19.74 -14.29 -36.27
N ASP A 128 19.97 -13.78 -35.05
CA ASP A 128 19.20 -14.09 -33.86
C ASP A 128 18.16 -13.02 -33.45
N LEU A 129 18.14 -11.84 -34.11
CA LEU A 129 17.15 -10.78 -33.87
C LEU A 129 16.67 -10.14 -35.18
N LYS A 130 15.45 -10.49 -35.59
CA LYS A 130 14.85 -10.05 -36.86
C LYS A 130 13.67 -9.09 -36.68
N GLU A 131 13.05 -9.11 -35.50
CA GLU A 131 11.90 -8.28 -35.19
C GLU A 131 11.75 -8.02 -33.69
N ILE A 132 11.12 -6.89 -33.34
CA ILE A 132 10.74 -6.50 -31.98
C ILE A 132 9.22 -6.25 -31.96
N GLN A 133 8.54 -6.78 -30.96
CA GLN A 133 7.10 -6.62 -30.79
C GLN A 133 6.78 -5.49 -29.80
N ILE A 134 5.78 -4.67 -30.11
CA ILE A 134 5.25 -3.67 -29.18
C ILE A 134 3.81 -4.03 -28.83
N PHE A 135 3.59 -4.35 -27.55
CA PHE A 135 2.28 -4.65 -27.00
C PHE A 135 1.78 -3.51 -26.15
N ARG A 136 0.63 -2.97 -26.53
CA ARG A 136 -0.08 -1.97 -25.74
C ARG A 136 -1.09 -2.67 -24.84
N VAL A 137 -0.81 -2.69 -23.55
CA VAL A 137 -1.61 -3.37 -22.52
C VAL A 137 -2.39 -2.30 -21.78
N LYS A 138 -3.68 -2.16 -22.09
CA LYS A 138 -4.54 -1.26 -21.36
C LYS A 138 -4.87 -1.93 -20.02
N SER A 139 -4.43 -1.34 -18.92
CA SER A 139 -4.61 -1.87 -17.57
C SER A 139 -5.80 -1.21 -16.87
N ARG A 140 -6.46 -2.01 -16.04
CA ARG A 140 -7.56 -1.59 -15.14
C ARG A 140 -7.04 -1.07 -13.80
N VAL A 141 -5.76 -1.31 -13.50
CA VAL A 141 -5.09 -0.92 -12.24
C VAL A 141 -3.82 -0.14 -12.56
N GLU A 142 -3.37 0.68 -11.63
CA GLU A 142 -2.13 1.42 -11.83
C GLU A 142 -0.91 0.47 -11.82
N ASN A 143 -0.83 -0.41 -10.81
CA ASN A 143 0.29 -1.34 -10.68
C ASN A 143 -0.05 -2.71 -11.26
N LEU A 144 0.16 -2.86 -12.57
CA LEU A 144 0.01 -4.15 -13.27
C LEU A 144 1.05 -5.16 -12.78
N ASP A 145 0.60 -6.37 -12.43
CA ASP A 145 1.46 -7.45 -11.97
C ASP A 145 2.40 -7.92 -13.10
N VAL A 146 3.71 -7.88 -12.84
CA VAL A 146 4.76 -8.22 -13.81
C VAL A 146 4.66 -9.68 -14.26
N SER A 147 4.04 -10.58 -13.49
CA SER A 147 3.83 -11.97 -13.90
C SER A 147 2.95 -12.12 -15.15
N ILE A 148 2.02 -11.18 -15.39
CA ILE A 148 1.20 -11.12 -16.60
C ILE A 148 2.10 -10.85 -17.82
N LEU A 149 2.95 -9.82 -17.72
CA LEU A 149 3.88 -9.46 -18.79
C LEU A 149 4.89 -10.59 -19.03
N SER A 150 5.40 -11.19 -17.95
CA SER A 150 6.31 -12.33 -18.01
C SER A 150 5.70 -13.55 -18.68
N PHE A 151 4.39 -13.76 -18.53
CA PHE A 151 3.71 -14.85 -19.19
C PHE A 151 3.57 -14.62 -20.69
N ILE A 152 3.11 -13.43 -21.12
CA ILE A 152 3.05 -13.07 -22.54
C ILE A 152 4.42 -13.22 -23.19
N ASP A 153 5.46 -12.71 -22.53
CA ASP A 153 6.82 -12.71 -23.03
C ASP A 153 7.42 -14.11 -23.16
N LYS A 154 6.94 -15.09 -22.37
CA LYS A 154 7.35 -16.50 -22.52
C LYS A 154 6.74 -17.21 -23.71
N LEU A 155 5.59 -16.75 -24.21
CA LEU A 155 4.84 -17.39 -25.29
C LEU A 155 5.32 -16.99 -26.68
N ILE A 156 5.94 -15.82 -26.78
CA ILE A 156 6.42 -15.25 -28.04
C ILE A 156 7.95 -15.34 -27.99
N LEU A 157 8.61 -15.82 -29.05
CA LEU A 157 10.06 -16.03 -29.01
C LEU A 157 10.86 -14.72 -29.14
N THR A 158 10.32 -13.74 -29.86
CA THR A 158 10.95 -12.46 -30.18
C THR A 158 10.88 -11.46 -29.02
N PRO A 159 11.76 -10.44 -28.96
CA PRO A 159 11.72 -9.41 -27.93
C PRO A 159 10.43 -8.62 -27.90
N ILE A 160 9.98 -8.27 -26.68
CA ILE A 160 8.76 -7.51 -26.46
C ILE A 160 9.04 -6.25 -25.64
N ILE A 161 8.44 -5.14 -26.09
CA ILE A 161 8.28 -3.91 -25.32
C ILE A 161 6.79 -3.77 -24.98
N PHE A 162 6.48 -3.65 -23.70
CA PHE A 162 5.12 -3.42 -23.22
C PHE A 162 4.90 -1.93 -22.95
N GLU A 163 3.86 -1.37 -23.56
CA GLU A 163 3.28 -0.08 -23.19
C GLU A 163 2.09 -0.36 -22.27
N VAL A 164 2.29 -0.26 -20.95
CA VAL A 164 1.22 -0.42 -19.97
C VAL A 164 0.49 0.91 -19.82
N VAL A 165 -0.77 0.95 -20.22
CA VAL A 165 -1.58 2.17 -20.23
C VAL A 165 -2.59 2.12 -19.10
N TYR A 166 -2.57 3.12 -18.22
CA TYR A 166 -3.57 3.29 -17.16
C TYR A 166 -4.08 4.74 -17.23
N GLN A 167 -5.39 4.90 -17.42
CA GLN A 167 -6.01 6.20 -17.71
C GLN A 167 -5.33 6.87 -18.93
N ASN A 168 -4.78 8.08 -18.77
CA ASN A 168 -4.10 8.84 -19.83
C ASN A 168 -2.57 8.72 -19.77
N LYS A 169 -2.05 7.84 -18.91
CA LYS A 169 -0.61 7.64 -18.70
C LYS A 169 -0.15 6.31 -19.25
N VAL A 170 1.09 6.28 -19.72
CA VAL A 170 1.77 5.10 -20.22
C VAL A 170 3.05 4.86 -19.44
N LYS A 171 3.30 3.60 -19.10
CA LYS A 171 4.55 3.12 -18.52
C LYS A 171 5.14 2.09 -19.46
N VAL A 172 6.40 2.28 -19.84
CA VAL A 172 7.11 1.34 -20.71
C VAL A 172 7.78 0.29 -19.83
N VAL A 173 7.52 -0.98 -20.12
CA VAL A 173 8.06 -2.11 -19.36
C VAL A 173 8.66 -3.12 -20.34
N ALA A 174 9.90 -3.55 -20.10
CA ALA A 174 10.55 -4.55 -20.93
C ALA A 174 11.61 -5.33 -20.15
N SER A 175 11.99 -6.48 -20.69
CA SER A 175 13.13 -7.27 -20.23
C SER A 175 14.12 -7.45 -21.37
N TYR A 176 15.41 -7.53 -21.06
CA TYR A 176 16.41 -7.92 -22.06
C TYR A 176 16.27 -9.41 -22.37
N LYS A 177 15.86 -9.71 -23.60
CA LYS A 177 15.52 -11.04 -24.08
C LYS A 177 16.39 -11.40 -25.27
N ARG A 178 16.96 -12.60 -25.22
CA ARG A 178 17.82 -13.14 -26.28
C ARG A 178 17.55 -14.62 -26.48
N LEU A 179 17.88 -15.13 -27.66
CA LEU A 179 17.86 -16.59 -27.88
C LEU A 179 18.93 -17.27 -27.03
N ASN A 180 18.63 -18.48 -26.57
CA ASN A 180 19.59 -19.29 -25.84
C ASN A 180 20.67 -19.81 -26.82
N GLN A 181 21.94 -19.61 -26.46
CA GLN A 181 23.08 -20.00 -27.29
C GLN A 181 23.15 -21.52 -27.55
N ALA A 182 22.69 -22.35 -26.60
CA ALA A 182 22.69 -23.81 -26.73
C ALA A 182 21.40 -24.36 -27.39
N ASN A 183 20.29 -23.60 -27.34
CA ASN A 183 19.05 -23.99 -27.97
C ASN A 183 18.29 -22.76 -28.49
N LYS A 184 18.48 -22.43 -29.77
CA LYS A 184 17.87 -21.26 -30.43
C LYS A 184 16.33 -21.28 -30.47
N THR A 185 15.66 -22.39 -30.11
CA THR A 185 14.19 -22.43 -29.99
C THR A 185 13.69 -21.96 -28.63
N LYS A 186 14.58 -21.57 -27.71
CA LYS A 186 14.22 -21.07 -26.37
C LYS A 186 14.80 -19.68 -26.16
N ALA A 187 13.99 -18.78 -25.59
CA ALA A 187 14.46 -17.47 -25.14
C ALA A 187 14.99 -17.51 -23.70
N VAL A 188 16.01 -16.70 -23.43
CA VAL A 188 16.45 -16.32 -22.09
C VAL A 188 15.89 -14.93 -21.82
N ILE A 189 15.03 -14.84 -20.81
CA ILE A 189 14.37 -13.60 -20.38
C ILE A 189 15.03 -13.13 -19.10
N GLY A 190 15.53 -11.89 -19.11
CA GLY A 190 16.11 -11.24 -17.93
C GLY A 190 15.06 -10.68 -16.97
N GLN A 191 15.50 -9.76 -16.13
CA GLN A 191 14.63 -9.00 -15.24
C GLN A 191 13.84 -7.94 -16.02
N TYR A 192 12.61 -7.67 -15.58
CA TYR A 192 11.82 -6.56 -16.10
C TYR A 192 12.24 -5.24 -15.46
N TYR A 193 12.39 -4.24 -16.32
CA TYR A 193 12.62 -2.85 -15.97
C TYR A 193 11.46 -2.02 -16.48
N ALA A 194 11.20 -0.90 -15.81
CA ALA A 194 10.07 -0.04 -16.12
C ALA A 194 10.49 1.42 -16.07
N SER A 195 9.93 2.23 -16.96
CA SER A 195 10.05 3.68 -16.89
C SER A 195 9.18 4.26 -15.77
N ASP A 196 9.35 5.54 -15.50
CA ASP A 196 8.33 6.34 -14.82
C ASP A 196 7.05 6.42 -15.67
N TRP A 197 5.96 6.90 -15.04
CA TRP A 197 4.73 7.19 -15.77
C TRP A 197 4.90 8.41 -16.67
N LEU A 198 4.63 8.22 -17.96
CA LEU A 198 4.67 9.24 -19.00
C LEU A 198 3.25 9.59 -19.45
N GLU A 199 3.03 10.81 -19.93
CA GLU A 199 1.78 11.17 -20.62
C GLU A 199 1.73 10.47 -21.99
N ASP A 200 0.59 9.86 -22.34
CA ASP A 200 0.46 9.04 -23.57
C ASP A 200 0.59 9.87 -24.88
N THR A 201 0.59 11.20 -24.78
CA THR A 201 0.81 12.11 -25.92
C THR A 201 2.29 12.33 -26.26
N ASN A 202 3.22 11.93 -25.39
CA ASN A 202 4.65 12.21 -25.55
C ASN A 202 5.38 11.12 -26.36
N ARG A 203 4.99 10.92 -27.62
CA ARG A 203 5.73 10.02 -28.54
C ARG A 203 6.98 10.73 -29.08
N VAL A 204 8.13 10.08 -28.94
CA VAL A 204 9.41 10.53 -29.52
C VAL A 204 9.64 9.77 -30.82
N GLU A 205 10.26 10.41 -31.81
CA GLU A 205 10.67 9.75 -33.04
C GLU A 205 11.65 8.60 -32.75
N LEU A 206 11.60 7.54 -33.56
CA LEU A 206 12.51 6.41 -33.43
C LEU A 206 13.95 6.89 -33.70
N PRO A 207 14.89 6.62 -32.79
CA PRO A 207 16.28 7.01 -32.99
C PRO A 207 16.90 6.24 -34.16
N LEU A 208 17.82 6.90 -34.87
CA LEU A 208 18.47 6.35 -36.06
C LEU A 208 19.58 5.36 -35.66
N TYR A 209 19.37 4.09 -35.97
CA TYR A 209 20.33 3.01 -35.76
C TYR A 209 20.52 2.19 -37.05
N LEU A 210 21.73 1.68 -37.27
CA LEU A 210 22.05 0.88 -38.46
C LEU A 210 21.66 -0.60 -38.31
N LYS A 211 21.63 -1.12 -37.07
CA LYS A 211 21.29 -2.50 -36.73
C LYS A 211 20.12 -2.55 -35.75
N LEU A 212 19.25 -3.55 -35.91
CA LEU A 212 18.09 -3.74 -35.06
C LEU A 212 18.48 -4.10 -33.61
N ALA A 213 19.62 -4.78 -33.43
CA ALA A 213 20.18 -5.08 -32.12
C ALA A 213 20.54 -3.81 -31.34
N ASP A 214 21.20 -2.86 -31.97
CA ASP A 214 21.60 -1.60 -31.35
C ASP A 214 20.36 -0.77 -30.92
N LEU A 215 19.31 -0.77 -31.76
CA LEU A 215 18.02 -0.14 -31.43
C LEU A 215 17.34 -0.81 -30.24
N TYR A 216 17.36 -2.15 -30.18
CA TYR A 216 16.80 -2.90 -29.06
C TYR A 216 17.56 -2.63 -27.75
N GLU A 217 18.89 -2.65 -27.79
CA GLU A 217 19.73 -2.33 -26.64
C GLU A 217 19.49 -0.91 -26.14
N HIS A 218 19.30 0.06 -27.05
CA HIS A 218 18.93 1.42 -26.69
C HIS A 218 17.62 1.46 -25.89
N PHE A 219 16.56 0.78 -26.35
CA PHE A 219 15.29 0.73 -25.62
C PHE A 219 15.42 0.17 -24.21
N ILE A 220 16.21 -0.89 -24.04
CA ILE A 220 16.43 -1.48 -22.72
C ILE A 220 17.26 -0.55 -21.83
N ALA A 221 18.30 0.09 -22.38
CA ALA A 221 19.16 0.98 -21.63
C ALA A 221 18.39 2.16 -21.01
N GLN A 222 17.39 2.70 -21.71
CA GLN A 222 16.54 3.79 -21.20
C GLN A 222 15.66 3.39 -20.00
N LEU A 223 15.46 2.09 -19.76
CA LEU A 223 14.67 1.59 -18.64
C LEU A 223 15.53 1.24 -17.42
N LEU A 224 16.87 1.24 -17.56
CA LEU A 224 17.76 0.87 -16.47
C LEU A 224 17.86 2.02 -15.45
N PRO A 225 17.90 1.71 -14.15
CA PRO A 225 17.97 2.71 -13.07
C PRO A 225 19.32 3.47 -12.96
N ILE A 226 20.16 3.45 -14.00
CA ILE A 226 21.56 3.95 -13.98
C ILE A 226 21.75 5.15 -14.91
N THR A 227 20.75 6.01 -15.07
CA THR A 227 20.90 7.24 -15.88
C THR A 227 20.66 8.46 -15.03
N SER A 228 21.57 8.74 -14.10
CA SER A 228 21.86 10.11 -13.68
C SER A 228 22.56 10.83 -14.83
N ASN A 229 22.07 12.01 -15.21
CA ASN A 229 22.60 12.82 -16.31
C ASN A 229 24.08 13.23 -16.14
N GLU A 230 24.70 12.99 -14.98
CA GLU A 230 26.10 13.31 -14.69
C GLU A 230 27.12 12.33 -15.33
N ASP A 231 26.69 11.13 -15.74
CA ASP A 231 27.59 10.13 -16.37
C ASP A 231 27.74 10.31 -17.90
N GLN A 232 27.01 11.25 -18.52
CA GLN A 232 27.06 11.45 -19.97
C GLN A 232 28.31 12.21 -20.46
N GLU A 233 29.04 12.91 -19.58
CA GLU A 233 30.23 13.68 -19.97
C GLU A 233 31.49 12.82 -20.19
N ASN A 234 31.48 11.54 -19.82
CA ASN A 234 32.58 10.58 -20.05
C ASN A 234 32.17 9.40 -20.95
N ALA A 235 31.30 9.64 -21.93
CA ALA A 235 30.84 8.61 -22.85
C ALA A 235 31.82 8.38 -24.01
N ASP A 236 33.01 7.83 -23.73
CA ASP A 236 33.94 7.36 -24.78
C ASP A 236 34.31 5.88 -24.65
N GLU A 237 33.52 5.08 -23.92
CA GLU A 237 33.57 3.63 -24.04
C GLU A 237 32.17 3.07 -24.28
N SER A 238 32.02 2.33 -25.38
CA SER A 238 30.86 1.50 -25.69
C SER A 238 30.69 0.43 -24.62
N VAL A 239 30.14 0.79 -23.46
CA VAL A 239 29.86 -0.16 -22.39
C VAL A 239 28.78 -1.12 -22.87
N SER A 240 29.16 -2.38 -23.07
CA SER A 240 28.26 -3.48 -23.46
C SER A 240 26.99 -3.49 -22.58
N ILE A 241 25.83 -3.72 -23.21
CA ILE A 241 24.54 -3.84 -22.51
C ILE A 241 24.57 -4.87 -21.37
N GLU A 242 25.39 -5.91 -21.50
CA GLU A 242 25.58 -6.93 -20.46
C GLU A 242 26.15 -6.34 -19.17
N LEU A 243 27.12 -5.41 -19.26
CA LEU A 243 27.71 -4.76 -18.10
C LEU A 243 26.71 -3.80 -17.44
N LYS A 244 25.92 -3.07 -18.25
CA LYS A 244 24.86 -2.18 -17.74
C LYS A 244 23.79 -2.97 -16.97
N LEU A 245 23.37 -4.13 -17.50
CA LEU A 245 22.43 -5.03 -16.84
C LEU A 245 22.99 -5.61 -15.53
N GLN A 246 24.27 -6.02 -15.51
CA GLN A 246 24.94 -6.51 -14.30
C GLN A 246 24.98 -5.46 -13.20
N LYS A 247 25.35 -4.21 -13.53
CA LYS A 247 25.36 -3.09 -12.57
C LYS A 247 23.95 -2.83 -12.00
N ALA A 248 22.92 -2.87 -12.84
CA ALA A 248 21.53 -2.63 -12.41
C ALA A 248 21.07 -3.71 -11.42
N GLN A 249 21.36 -4.99 -11.70
CA GLN A 249 21.05 -6.09 -10.79
C GLN A 249 21.82 -6.00 -9.47
N GLN A 250 23.08 -5.55 -9.50
CA GLN A 250 23.88 -5.36 -8.30
C GLN A 250 23.31 -4.26 -7.41
N LEU A 251 22.90 -3.12 -7.99
CA LEU A 251 22.27 -2.01 -7.26
C LEU A 251 21.02 -2.46 -6.51
N GLU A 252 20.12 -3.19 -7.17
CA GLU A 252 18.89 -3.65 -6.52
C GLU A 252 19.16 -4.69 -5.42
N ARG A 253 20.13 -5.59 -5.62
CA ARG A 253 20.58 -6.53 -4.57
C ARG A 253 21.11 -5.78 -3.34
N LEU A 254 21.95 -4.77 -3.56
CA LEU A 254 22.48 -3.93 -2.48
C LEU A 254 21.37 -3.16 -1.77
N GLN A 255 20.40 -2.59 -2.49
CA GLN A 255 19.23 -1.92 -1.90
C GLN A 255 18.38 -2.88 -1.05
N LYS A 256 18.09 -4.09 -1.54
CA LYS A 256 17.38 -5.13 -0.77
C LYS A 256 18.16 -5.54 0.47
N GLN A 257 19.48 -5.72 0.36
CA GLN A 257 20.34 -6.02 1.50
C GLN A 257 20.36 -4.88 2.52
N LEU A 258 20.46 -3.64 2.07
CA LEU A 258 20.41 -2.44 2.90
C LEU A 258 19.08 -2.33 3.66
N ASN A 259 17.96 -2.56 2.99
CA ASN A 259 16.64 -2.59 3.64
C ASN A 259 16.52 -3.72 4.68
N LYS A 260 17.06 -4.91 4.38
CA LYS A 260 17.11 -6.04 5.31
C LYS A 260 18.02 -5.78 6.52
N LEU A 261 19.18 -5.17 6.30
CA LEU A 261 20.13 -4.76 7.35
C LEU A 261 19.53 -3.66 8.22
N LYS A 262 18.93 -2.62 7.64
CA LYS A 262 18.15 -1.60 8.36
C LYS A 262 17.04 -2.24 9.19
N SER A 263 16.32 -3.23 8.64
CA SER A 263 15.28 -3.95 9.39
C SER A 263 15.83 -4.77 10.55
N LYS A 264 16.97 -5.44 10.38
CA LYS A 264 17.63 -6.20 11.46
C LYS A 264 18.17 -5.29 12.55
N LEU A 265 18.76 -4.17 12.16
CA LEU A 265 19.23 -3.11 13.06
C LEU A 265 18.11 -2.59 13.97
N ARG A 266 16.91 -2.39 13.42
CA ARG A 266 15.73 -1.90 14.13
C ARG A 266 15.02 -2.92 15.04
N ASN A 267 15.30 -4.21 14.90
CA ASN A 267 14.63 -5.28 15.67
C ASN A 267 15.54 -5.88 16.76
N GLU A 268 16.70 -5.28 17.01
CA GLU A 268 17.65 -5.73 18.02
C GLU A 268 17.13 -5.35 19.43
N ARG A 269 16.98 -6.33 20.33
CA ARG A 269 16.50 -6.14 21.72
C ARG A 269 17.38 -5.20 22.56
N GLN A 270 18.55 -4.83 22.03
CA GLN A 270 19.49 -3.89 22.60
C GLN A 270 19.60 -2.63 21.73
N PHE A 271 18.48 -2.15 21.17
CA PHE A 271 18.41 -1.00 20.27
C PHE A 271 19.21 0.20 20.80
N ASN A 272 19.02 0.60 22.06
CA ASN A 272 19.78 1.68 22.68
C ASN A 272 21.29 1.38 22.73
N ARG A 273 21.70 0.12 22.93
CA ARG A 273 23.12 -0.27 22.91
C ARG A 273 23.71 -0.12 21.52
N LYS A 274 22.99 -0.55 20.48
CA LYS A 274 23.46 -0.52 19.10
C LYS A 274 23.43 0.89 18.49
N GLN A 275 22.41 1.70 18.82
CA GLN A 275 22.41 3.14 18.51
C GLN A 275 23.58 3.85 19.17
N LEU A 276 23.86 3.56 20.45
CA LEU A 276 25.05 4.09 21.12
C LEU A 276 26.34 3.63 20.42
N ASP A 277 26.47 2.34 20.11
CA ASP A 277 27.66 1.79 19.44
C ASP A 277 27.85 2.39 18.02
N GLU A 278 26.76 2.59 17.26
CA GLU A 278 26.80 3.23 15.93
C GLU A 278 27.09 4.73 15.99
N LEU A 279 26.49 5.45 16.96
CA LEU A 279 26.76 6.87 17.17
C LEU A 279 28.22 7.08 17.58
N ILE A 280 28.70 6.30 18.55
CA ILE A 280 30.09 6.36 19.06
C ILE A 280 31.09 5.92 17.98
N GLY A 281 30.71 4.99 17.11
CA GLY A 281 31.51 4.56 15.96
C GLY A 281 31.45 5.50 14.76
N GLY A 282 30.54 6.48 14.76
CA GLY A 282 30.35 7.46 13.70
C GLY A 282 31.27 8.68 13.82
N ASP A 283 31.22 9.55 12.82
CA ASP A 283 31.96 10.81 12.83
C ASP A 283 31.18 11.89 13.60
N PHE A 284 31.73 12.33 14.74
CA PHE A 284 31.15 13.38 15.57
C PHE A 284 30.92 14.69 14.81
N ALA A 285 31.75 14.99 13.80
CA ALA A 285 31.64 16.22 13.02
C ALA A 285 30.37 16.28 12.14
N LEU A 286 29.75 15.13 11.86
CA LEU A 286 28.53 15.03 11.06
C LEU A 286 27.24 15.11 11.88
N LEU A 287 27.34 15.13 13.21
CA LEU A 287 26.17 15.19 14.08
C LEU A 287 25.62 16.61 14.15
N GLN A 288 24.28 16.68 14.20
CA GLN A 288 23.51 17.91 14.39
C GLN A 288 22.39 17.64 15.42
N GLU A 289 21.88 18.70 16.04
CA GLU A 289 20.69 18.55 16.89
C GLU A 289 19.52 18.10 16.04
N SER A 290 18.66 17.31 16.67
CA SER A 290 17.49 16.76 16.02
C SER A 290 16.44 16.42 17.07
N VAL A 291 15.33 15.87 16.61
CA VAL A 291 14.25 15.44 17.48
C VAL A 291 14.69 14.37 18.49
N ASP A 292 15.72 13.59 18.17
CA ASP A 292 16.22 12.47 18.96
C ASP A 292 17.67 12.64 19.44
N ILE A 293 18.34 13.76 19.14
CA ILE A 293 19.70 14.07 19.63
C ILE A 293 19.74 15.48 20.24
N GLU A 294 20.23 15.57 21.48
CA GLU A 294 20.47 16.82 22.21
C GLU A 294 21.92 16.88 22.70
N CYS A 295 22.60 18.01 22.51
CA CYS A 295 23.93 18.25 23.08
C CYS A 295 23.87 19.21 24.27
N LYS A 296 24.56 18.88 25.36
CA LYS A 296 24.73 19.82 26.48
C LYS A 296 26.16 19.92 26.97
N LEU A 297 26.54 21.14 27.33
CA LEU A 297 27.76 21.40 28.06
C LEU A 297 27.68 20.78 29.46
N ALA A 298 28.76 20.12 29.87
CA ALA A 298 28.89 19.53 31.20
C ALA A 298 30.14 20.04 31.91
N ILE A 299 30.43 21.34 31.83
CA ILE A 299 31.66 21.96 32.36
C ILE A 299 31.60 22.14 33.89
N GLY A 300 30.39 22.25 34.47
CA GLY A 300 30.22 22.56 35.90
C GLY A 300 30.61 24.00 36.26
N LYS A 301 30.32 24.42 37.51
CA LYS A 301 30.65 25.79 37.98
C LYS A 301 32.15 25.99 38.22
N ASP A 302 32.87 24.91 38.50
CA ASP A 302 34.29 24.84 38.83
C ASP A 302 35.17 24.41 37.65
N GLY A 303 34.57 24.18 36.47
CA GLY A 303 35.28 23.78 35.26
C GLY A 303 35.67 22.29 35.19
N LYS A 304 35.40 21.52 36.25
CA LYS A 304 35.85 20.12 36.40
C LYS A 304 34.83 19.08 35.96
N GLY A 305 33.68 19.53 35.48
CA GLY A 305 32.54 18.67 35.15
C GLY A 305 31.32 18.99 36.01
N GLY A 306 30.13 19.03 35.40
CA GLY A 306 28.88 19.10 36.16
C GLY A 306 27.65 18.79 35.31
N ILE A 307 26.64 18.15 35.90
CA ILE A 307 25.37 17.89 35.21
C ILE A 307 24.59 19.21 35.11
N PRO A 308 24.28 19.70 33.90
CA PRO A 308 23.50 20.92 33.74
C PRO A 308 22.06 20.68 34.21
N SER A 309 21.44 21.70 34.82
CA SER A 309 20.05 21.58 35.31
C SER A 309 19.06 21.28 34.19
N SER A 310 19.32 21.78 32.98
CA SER A 310 18.50 21.56 31.78
C SER A 310 18.57 20.12 31.25
N LEU A 311 19.56 19.29 31.64
CA LEU A 311 19.56 17.86 31.28
C LEU A 311 18.29 17.16 31.74
N TRP A 312 17.76 17.56 32.90
CA TRP A 312 16.59 16.90 33.47
C TRP A 312 15.30 17.26 32.73
N GLU A 313 15.24 18.46 32.14
CA GLU A 313 14.16 18.88 31.25
C GLU A 313 14.15 18.01 29.99
N THR A 314 15.33 17.81 29.38
CA THR A 314 15.50 16.91 28.22
C THR A 314 15.23 15.44 28.56
N TYR A 315 15.67 14.97 29.73
CA TYR A 315 15.38 13.60 30.18
C TYR A 315 13.88 13.36 30.30
N SER A 316 13.15 14.30 30.91
CA SER A 316 11.68 14.27 30.98
C SER A 316 11.06 14.33 29.58
N ALA A 317 11.55 15.24 28.72
CA ALA A 317 11.07 15.43 27.35
C ALA A 317 11.20 14.16 26.49
N PHE A 318 12.38 13.55 26.44
CA PHE A 318 12.62 12.30 25.70
C PHE A 318 11.81 11.14 26.28
N ALA A 319 11.77 10.99 27.60
CA ALA A 319 11.03 9.91 28.22
C ALA A 319 9.50 10.01 27.97
N ASN A 320 8.95 11.22 27.89
CA ASN A 320 7.53 11.43 27.62
C ASN A 320 7.17 11.43 26.12
N THR A 321 8.15 11.38 25.22
CA THR A 321 7.96 11.36 23.76
C THR A 321 8.43 10.05 23.15
N ASP A 322 9.44 10.05 22.28
CA ASP A 322 9.90 8.87 21.53
C ASP A 322 11.26 8.33 22.02
N GLY A 323 11.79 8.88 23.11
CA GLY A 323 13.15 8.64 23.55
C GLY A 323 14.15 9.53 22.80
N GLY A 324 15.44 9.33 23.05
CA GLY A 324 16.50 10.10 22.40
C GLY A 324 17.86 9.91 23.05
N ILE A 325 18.84 10.63 22.53
CA ILE A 325 20.25 10.59 22.95
C ILE A 325 20.65 11.97 23.46
N ILE A 326 21.18 12.01 24.69
CA ILE A 326 21.80 13.21 25.26
C ILE A 326 23.31 13.04 25.22
N ILE A 327 24.03 13.98 24.60
CA ILE A 327 25.49 14.00 24.55
C ILE A 327 25.99 15.10 25.49
N LEU A 328 26.64 14.71 26.59
CA LEU A 328 27.26 15.63 27.53
C LEU A 328 28.72 15.90 27.18
N GLY A 329 29.11 17.17 27.31
CA GLY A 329 30.47 17.64 27.03
C GLY A 329 30.64 18.18 25.60
N ALA A 330 29.56 18.36 24.86
CA ALA A 330 29.54 18.95 23.53
C ALA A 330 28.88 20.34 23.55
N LYS A 331 29.29 21.21 22.63
CA LYS A 331 28.71 22.54 22.42
C LYS A 331 28.25 22.67 20.98
N GLU A 332 27.03 23.13 20.76
CA GLU A 332 26.58 23.52 19.44
C GLU A 332 27.23 24.83 18.97
N LEU A 333 27.65 24.85 17.70
CA LEU A 333 28.21 26.00 17.02
C LEU A 333 27.16 26.72 16.16
N LYS A 334 27.46 27.97 15.78
CA LYS A 334 26.64 28.74 14.83
C LYS A 334 26.75 28.09 13.43
N GLY A 335 25.89 27.11 13.17
CA GLY A 335 25.92 26.26 11.98
C GLY A 335 25.34 24.86 12.19
N GLY A 336 24.92 24.51 13.42
CA GLY A 336 24.28 23.23 13.75
C GLY A 336 25.26 22.08 14.02
N THR A 337 26.57 22.29 13.79
CA THR A 337 27.61 21.31 14.10
C THR A 337 28.07 21.39 15.55
N PHE A 338 28.65 20.29 16.04
CA PHE A 338 29.11 20.20 17.43
C PHE A 338 30.61 20.39 17.59
N GLU A 339 30.99 21.02 18.70
CA GLU A 339 32.35 21.11 19.20
C GLU A 339 32.48 20.30 20.50
N ALA A 340 33.38 19.30 20.51
CA ALA A 340 33.69 18.57 21.73
C ALA A 340 34.43 19.49 22.72
N LYS A 341 33.89 19.68 23.92
CA LYS A 341 34.54 20.39 25.04
C LYS A 341 35.14 19.43 26.06
N GLY A 342 34.58 18.22 26.18
CA GLY A 342 35.08 17.19 27.08
C GLY A 342 34.62 17.38 28.53
N ILE A 343 34.79 16.31 29.30
CA ILE A 343 34.47 16.21 30.72
C ILE A 343 35.71 15.64 31.42
N GLU A 344 36.28 16.37 32.38
CA GLU A 344 37.48 15.92 33.09
C GLU A 344 37.20 14.69 33.97
N ASN A 345 36.17 14.76 34.82
CA ASN A 345 35.83 13.68 35.75
C ASN A 345 34.54 12.94 35.36
N LEU A 346 34.63 12.12 34.31
CA LEU A 346 33.49 11.36 33.78
C LEU A 346 32.93 10.34 34.80
N ILE A 347 33.77 9.81 35.69
CA ILE A 347 33.38 8.87 36.75
C ILE A 347 32.43 9.56 37.74
N GLN A 348 32.80 10.76 38.22
CA GLN A 348 31.96 11.53 39.12
C GLN A 348 30.63 11.93 38.46
N ILE A 349 30.66 12.39 37.20
CA ILE A 349 29.44 12.77 36.48
C ILE A 349 28.51 11.58 36.29
N ARG A 350 29.04 10.39 35.98
CA ARG A 350 28.24 9.17 35.90
C ARG A 350 27.62 8.82 37.26
N ALA A 351 28.37 8.94 38.35
CA ALA A 351 27.85 8.70 39.69
C ALA A 351 26.73 9.69 40.06
N ASP A 352 26.94 10.99 39.81
CA ASP A 352 25.96 12.05 40.08
C ASP A 352 24.68 11.88 39.25
N LEU A 353 24.81 11.39 38.01
CA LEU A 353 23.69 11.09 37.12
C LEU A 353 22.80 10.02 37.73
N PHE A 354 23.35 8.88 38.12
CA PHE A 354 22.59 7.79 38.73
C PHE A 354 22.08 8.13 40.13
N ASN A 355 22.83 8.90 40.92
CA ASN A 355 22.36 9.40 42.21
C ASN A 355 21.12 10.29 42.05
N THR A 356 21.12 11.18 41.05
CA THR A 356 19.99 12.07 40.79
C THR A 356 18.79 11.33 40.18
N LEU A 357 19.03 10.37 39.27
CA LEU A 357 17.99 9.52 38.70
C LEU A 357 17.26 8.68 39.74
N ASN A 358 17.98 8.19 40.76
CA ASN A 358 17.39 7.44 41.86
C ASN A 358 16.85 8.33 43.00
N ASN A 359 16.97 9.65 42.89
CA ASN A 359 16.37 10.58 43.83
C ASN A 359 14.93 10.91 43.42
N SER A 360 13.96 10.24 44.07
CA SER A 360 12.53 10.43 43.81
C SER A 360 12.07 11.88 43.96
N SER A 361 12.74 12.67 44.81
CA SER A 361 12.42 14.09 44.97
C SER A 361 12.76 14.93 43.74
N LYS A 362 13.69 14.47 42.91
CA LYS A 362 14.10 15.15 41.68
C LYS A 362 13.42 14.57 40.46
N ILE A 363 13.31 13.26 40.35
CA ILE A 363 12.74 12.54 39.20
C ILE A 363 11.85 11.42 39.73
N ASN A 364 10.60 11.37 39.30
CA ASN A 364 9.64 10.40 39.81
C ASN A 364 10.01 8.94 39.47
N LYS A 365 10.70 8.70 38.35
CA LYS A 365 11.11 7.36 37.91
C LYS A 365 12.42 7.36 37.12
N ASN A 366 13.36 6.51 37.53
CA ASN A 366 14.55 6.18 36.76
C ASN A 366 14.23 5.16 35.65
N LEU A 367 14.58 5.49 34.40
CA LEU A 367 14.43 4.62 33.23
C LEU A 367 15.78 4.09 32.70
N LEU A 368 16.89 4.63 33.19
CA LEU A 368 18.22 4.30 32.67
C LEU A 368 18.82 3.10 33.40
N THR A 369 19.60 2.34 32.65
CA THR A 369 20.46 1.28 33.17
C THR A 369 21.92 1.64 32.90
N ASP A 370 22.87 0.90 33.46
CA ASP A 370 24.29 1.10 33.16
C ASP A 370 24.62 1.02 31.66
N GLN A 371 23.85 0.23 30.90
CA GLN A 371 24.03 0.09 29.45
C GLN A 371 23.54 1.31 28.66
N SER A 372 22.67 2.13 29.26
CA SER A 372 22.14 3.36 28.66
C SER A 372 23.17 4.49 28.63
N VAL A 373 24.31 4.36 29.34
CA VAL A 373 25.28 5.43 29.53
C VAL A 373 26.68 4.96 29.08
N ARG A 374 27.28 5.66 28.12
CA ARG A 374 28.58 5.31 27.52
C ARG A 374 29.54 6.49 27.46
N GLU A 375 30.83 6.20 27.56
CA GLU A 375 31.90 7.16 27.30
C GLU A 375 32.17 7.20 25.79
N TRP A 376 32.32 8.40 25.24
CA TRP A 376 32.74 8.63 23.87
C TRP A 376 33.96 9.54 23.84
N VAL A 377 35.07 9.09 23.26
CA VAL A 377 36.29 9.89 23.14
C VAL A 377 36.37 10.48 21.74
N VAL A 378 36.29 11.81 21.64
CA VAL A 378 36.37 12.58 20.38
C VAL A 378 37.51 13.57 20.52
N ASP A 379 38.48 13.55 19.60
CA ASP A 379 39.66 14.42 19.62
C ASP A 379 40.40 14.44 20.98
N GLY A 380 40.48 13.28 21.63
CA GLY A 380 41.09 13.13 22.97
C GLY A 380 40.26 13.69 24.13
N LYS A 381 39.09 14.26 23.85
CA LYS A 381 38.14 14.76 24.85
C LYS A 381 37.07 13.72 25.16
N LYS A 382 36.77 13.54 26.44
CA LYS A 382 35.80 12.54 26.91
C LYS A 382 34.40 13.13 27.00
N LEU A 383 33.44 12.51 26.34
CA LEU A 383 32.02 12.85 26.35
C LEU A 383 31.23 11.73 27.03
N LEU A 384 30.06 12.06 27.58
CA LEU A 384 29.13 11.08 28.14
C LEU A 384 27.86 11.03 27.30
N VAL A 385 27.58 9.90 26.68
CA VAL A 385 26.40 9.67 25.84
C VAL A 385 25.36 8.90 26.64
N ILE A 386 24.14 9.41 26.66
CA ILE A 386 23.03 8.89 27.47
C ILE A 386 21.85 8.60 26.53
N ALA A 387 21.51 7.32 26.35
CA ALA A 387 20.32 6.90 25.63
C ALA A 387 19.12 6.83 26.57
N VAL A 388 18.19 7.78 26.43
CA VAL A 388 16.95 7.86 27.20
C VAL A 388 15.86 7.09 26.46
N PRO A 389 15.35 5.98 27.02
CA PRO A 389 14.22 5.29 26.41
C PRO A 389 12.93 6.08 26.63
N ARG A 390 11.96 5.91 25.72
CA ARG A 390 10.57 6.28 25.97
C ARG A 390 10.05 5.54 27.21
N ALA A 391 9.45 6.25 28.15
CA ALA A 391 8.75 5.64 29.27
C ALA A 391 7.51 4.90 28.76
N SER A 392 7.25 3.73 29.33
CA SER A 392 5.96 3.06 29.13
C SER A 392 4.83 3.92 29.68
N ARG A 393 3.62 3.72 29.18
CA ARG A 393 2.44 4.47 29.61
C ARG A 393 2.17 4.41 31.12
N LYS A 394 2.45 3.27 31.76
CA LYS A 394 2.34 3.13 33.23
C LYS A 394 3.42 3.88 34.00
N GLN A 395 4.50 4.26 33.33
CA GLN A 395 5.57 5.09 33.90
C GLN A 395 5.37 6.57 33.59
N GLN A 396 4.64 6.91 32.52
CA GLN A 396 4.31 8.28 32.17
C GLN A 396 3.21 8.85 33.10
N PRO A 397 3.25 10.16 33.40
CA PRO A 397 4.28 11.11 33.01
C PRO A 397 5.57 10.92 33.81
N ILE A 398 6.72 11.18 33.17
CA ILE A 398 8.02 11.35 33.82
C ILE A 398 8.19 12.84 34.11
N TYR A 399 8.28 13.20 35.39
CA TYR A 399 8.25 14.59 35.83
C TYR A 399 9.31 14.88 36.89
N LEU A 400 9.62 16.17 37.02
CA LEU A 400 10.65 16.67 37.93
C LEU A 400 10.06 17.19 39.25
N ASN A 401 10.89 17.24 40.29
CA ASN A 401 10.63 17.99 41.53
C ASN A 401 9.32 17.63 42.28
N ASN A 402 8.93 16.36 42.31
CA ASN A 402 7.74 15.83 43.03
C ASN A 402 6.36 16.40 42.62
N ASN A 403 6.28 17.31 41.66
CA ASN A 403 5.00 17.85 41.20
C ASN A 403 4.87 17.68 39.67
N PRO A 404 3.97 16.82 39.18
CA PRO A 404 3.82 16.61 37.73
C PRO A 404 3.35 17.87 36.99
N LEU A 405 2.53 18.71 37.64
CA LEU A 405 2.06 19.96 37.05
C LEU A 405 3.22 20.95 36.94
N ASN A 406 3.37 21.57 35.77
CA ASN A 406 4.48 22.47 35.42
C ASN A 406 5.92 21.90 35.46
N ASN A 407 6.12 20.61 35.76
CA ASN A 407 7.44 19.95 35.72
C ASN A 407 7.47 18.70 34.83
N THR A 408 6.50 18.56 33.92
CA THR A 408 6.49 17.53 32.87
C THR A 408 6.88 18.18 31.55
N TYR A 409 7.83 17.60 30.84
CA TYR A 409 8.33 18.12 29.57
C TYR A 409 8.06 17.14 28.44
N ILE A 410 7.93 17.65 27.22
CA ILE A 410 7.84 16.90 25.96
C ILE A 410 8.82 17.49 24.95
N ARG A 411 9.33 16.65 24.05
CA ARG A 411 10.15 17.07 22.92
C ARG A 411 9.26 17.50 21.76
N GLN A 412 9.50 18.68 21.21
CA GLN A 412 8.87 19.11 19.95
C GLN A 412 9.93 19.73 19.06
N ASN A 413 10.14 19.17 17.86
CA ASN A 413 11.28 19.52 17.03
C ASN A 413 12.60 19.34 17.84
N GLU A 414 13.40 20.39 17.99
CA GLU A 414 14.65 20.37 18.77
C GLU A 414 14.49 20.92 20.20
N GLY A 415 13.28 21.34 20.60
CA GLY A 415 13.08 22.01 21.89
C GLY A 415 12.43 21.12 22.97
N ASP A 416 12.78 21.40 24.22
CA ASP A 416 12.13 20.85 25.40
C ASP A 416 11.03 21.81 25.90
N TYR A 417 9.78 21.40 25.76
CA TYR A 417 8.62 22.23 26.11
C TYR A 417 7.87 21.67 27.30
N LYS A 418 7.39 22.56 28.17
CA LYS A 418 6.49 22.16 29.26
C LYS A 418 5.17 21.68 28.69
N LEU A 419 4.74 20.51 29.15
CA LEU A 419 3.41 19.98 28.86
C LEU A 419 2.38 20.72 29.70
N ASP A 420 1.26 21.10 29.12
CA ASP A 420 0.18 21.77 29.85
C ASP A 420 -0.48 20.85 30.88
N ASP A 421 -1.00 21.47 31.93
CA ASP A 421 -1.56 20.78 33.08
C ASP A 421 -2.75 19.86 32.72
N GLU A 422 -3.50 20.18 31.66
CA GLU A 422 -4.62 19.33 31.22
C GLU A 422 -4.12 18.02 30.60
N HIS A 423 -3.10 18.07 29.74
CA HIS A 423 -2.47 16.86 29.22
C HIS A 423 -1.77 16.06 30.32
N VAL A 424 -1.10 16.71 31.28
CA VAL A 424 -0.48 16.02 32.42
C VAL A 424 -1.53 15.26 33.25
N LYS A 425 -2.67 15.89 33.57
CA LYS A 425 -3.78 15.22 34.27
C LYS A 425 -4.30 14.03 33.48
N ARG A 426 -4.39 14.13 32.15
CA ARG A 426 -4.78 13.00 31.29
C ARG A 426 -3.78 11.85 31.41
N MET A 427 -2.47 12.11 31.36
CA MET A 427 -1.44 11.08 31.53
C MET A 427 -1.54 10.39 32.90
N LEU A 428 -1.73 11.15 33.98
CA LEU A 428 -1.90 10.58 35.34
C LEU A 428 -3.18 9.73 35.46
N ALA A 429 -4.29 10.19 34.87
CA ALA A 429 -5.53 9.43 34.84
C ALA A 429 -5.36 8.12 34.04
N GLU A 430 -4.65 8.18 32.92
CA GLU A 430 -4.29 7.02 32.11
C GLU A 430 -3.36 6.05 32.83
N GLN A 431 -2.46 6.55 33.69
CA GLN A 431 -1.56 5.75 34.53
C GLN A 431 -2.34 4.96 35.60
N ALA A 432 -3.38 5.56 36.20
CA ALA A 432 -4.17 4.97 37.28
C ALA A 432 -5.27 4.00 36.78
N HIS A 433 -5.86 4.27 35.61
CA HIS A 433 -6.99 3.51 35.07
C HIS A 433 -6.68 3.01 33.63
N ASP A 434 -6.16 1.78 33.53
CA ASP A 434 -5.74 1.19 32.25
C ASP A 434 -6.93 0.85 31.33
N ASP A 435 -8.08 0.47 31.92
CA ASP A 435 -9.29 0.03 31.20
C ASP A 435 -10.48 0.99 31.44
N ARG A 436 -10.56 2.06 30.65
CA ARG A 436 -11.65 3.07 30.76
C ARG A 436 -13.03 2.53 30.38
N ASP A 437 -13.09 1.49 29.55
CA ASP A 437 -14.35 0.99 28.99
C ASP A 437 -14.98 -0.17 29.80
N ASP A 438 -14.30 -0.66 30.85
CA ASP A 438 -14.79 -1.70 31.76
C ASP A 438 -15.61 -1.18 32.95
N GLU A 439 -15.56 0.12 33.22
CA GLU A 439 -16.29 0.73 34.33
C GLU A 439 -17.79 0.42 34.27
N ILE A 440 -18.34 -0.11 35.36
CA ILE A 440 -19.75 -0.48 35.50
C ILE A 440 -20.56 0.76 35.85
N LEU A 441 -21.51 1.09 34.98
CA LEU A 441 -22.43 2.20 35.15
C LEU A 441 -23.64 1.72 35.97
N ALA A 442 -23.70 2.15 37.22
CA ALA A 442 -24.79 1.77 38.13
C ALA A 442 -26.14 2.25 37.59
N ASN A 443 -27.13 1.35 37.59
CA ASN A 443 -28.51 1.59 37.12
C ASN A 443 -28.69 1.73 35.61
N PHE A 444 -27.64 1.51 34.80
CA PHE A 444 -27.78 1.42 33.35
C PHE A 444 -28.10 -0.03 32.95
N GLY A 445 -29.21 -0.25 32.25
CA GLY A 445 -29.79 -1.56 31.93
C GLY A 445 -30.15 -1.74 30.46
N LEU A 446 -31.06 -2.66 30.16
CA LEU A 446 -31.50 -2.91 28.78
C LEU A 446 -32.30 -1.73 28.19
N ASP A 447 -32.98 -0.97 29.04
CA ASP A 447 -33.82 0.17 28.62
C ASP A 447 -32.97 1.34 28.05
N ASP A 448 -31.68 1.35 28.34
CA ASP A 448 -30.70 2.32 27.84
C ASP A 448 -30.11 1.94 26.47
N LEU A 449 -30.41 0.73 26.00
CA LEU A 449 -29.89 0.20 24.75
C LEU A 449 -30.84 0.45 23.58
N ALA A 450 -30.24 0.73 22.43
CA ALA A 450 -30.91 0.57 21.15
C ALA A 450 -31.06 -0.93 20.84
N ILE A 451 -32.18 -1.53 21.26
CA ILE A 451 -32.39 -2.99 21.21
C ILE A 451 -32.19 -3.60 19.81
N GLU A 452 -32.53 -2.85 18.75
CA GLU A 452 -32.31 -3.29 17.36
C GLU A 452 -30.82 -3.42 17.01
N SER A 453 -29.95 -2.59 17.62
CA SER A 453 -28.50 -2.69 17.48
C SER A 453 -28.00 -4.00 18.10
N LEU A 454 -28.47 -4.32 19.32
CA LEU A 454 -28.13 -5.56 20.00
C LEU A 454 -28.64 -6.78 19.23
N ARG A 455 -29.89 -6.77 18.74
CA ARG A 455 -30.46 -7.84 17.91
C ARG A 455 -29.64 -8.07 16.65
N SER A 456 -29.29 -7.00 15.92
CA SER A 456 -28.47 -7.09 14.72
C SER A 456 -27.06 -7.61 15.02
N TYR A 457 -26.47 -7.24 16.16
CA TYR A 457 -25.18 -7.77 16.61
C TYR A 457 -25.26 -9.26 16.94
N ARG A 458 -26.28 -9.69 17.70
CA ARG A 458 -26.50 -11.11 18.03
C ARG A 458 -26.70 -11.95 16.78
N GLN A 459 -27.48 -11.47 15.81
CA GLN A 459 -27.67 -12.17 14.54
C GLN A 459 -26.35 -12.34 13.79
N ARG A 460 -25.53 -11.28 13.70
CA ARG A 460 -24.21 -11.35 13.05
C ARG A 460 -23.29 -12.33 13.78
N TYR A 461 -23.26 -12.28 15.10
CA TYR A 461 -22.49 -13.20 15.93
C TYR A 461 -22.89 -14.66 15.69
N SER A 462 -24.20 -14.94 15.71
CA SER A 462 -24.74 -16.29 15.51
C SER A 462 -24.46 -16.83 14.11
N ASN A 463 -24.55 -16.00 13.07
CA ASN A 463 -24.21 -16.39 11.70
C ASN A 463 -22.73 -16.82 11.57
N LEU A 464 -21.83 -16.16 12.29
CA LEU A 464 -20.40 -16.48 12.29
C LEU A 464 -20.06 -17.65 13.22
N ASN A 465 -20.84 -17.82 14.29
CA ASN A 465 -20.60 -18.80 15.34
C ASN A 465 -21.88 -19.62 15.62
N PRO A 466 -22.35 -20.44 14.67
CA PRO A 466 -23.66 -21.09 14.77
C PRO A 466 -23.77 -22.05 15.96
N ASN A 467 -22.66 -22.69 16.34
CA ASN A 467 -22.60 -23.69 17.41
C ASN A 467 -22.15 -23.12 18.77
N ALA A 468 -22.06 -21.80 18.92
CA ALA A 468 -21.60 -21.19 20.16
C ALA A 468 -22.70 -21.18 21.24
N GLU A 469 -22.33 -21.60 22.46
CA GLU A 469 -23.21 -21.58 23.65
C GLU A 469 -23.80 -20.19 23.94
N LEU A 470 -23.14 -19.12 23.49
CA LEU A 470 -23.62 -17.74 23.66
C LEU A 470 -24.97 -17.49 22.96
N ASN A 471 -25.31 -18.25 21.91
CA ASN A 471 -26.52 -18.03 21.13
C ASN A 471 -27.79 -18.26 21.96
N ASP A 472 -27.75 -19.19 22.92
CA ASP A 472 -28.91 -19.59 23.74
C ASP A 472 -29.09 -18.74 25.00
N LEU A 473 -28.18 -17.79 25.26
CA LEU A 473 -28.20 -17.00 26.48
C LEU A 473 -29.26 -15.88 26.44
N PRO A 474 -29.89 -15.54 27.58
CA PRO A 474 -30.69 -14.32 27.71
C PRO A 474 -29.84 -13.05 27.48
N ASP A 475 -30.47 -11.93 27.09
CA ASP A 475 -29.76 -10.70 26.69
C ASP A 475 -28.74 -10.20 27.71
N ILE A 476 -29.09 -10.16 29.00
CA ILE A 476 -28.15 -9.74 30.05
C ILE A 476 -26.95 -10.67 30.14
N GLU A 477 -27.17 -11.99 30.08
CA GLU A 477 -26.06 -12.93 30.18
C GLU A 477 -25.19 -12.90 28.91
N PHE A 478 -25.80 -12.73 27.74
CA PHE A 478 -25.08 -12.47 26.50
C PHE A 478 -24.19 -11.21 26.61
N LEU A 479 -24.77 -10.07 27.03
CA LEU A 479 -24.04 -8.81 27.23
C LEU A 479 -22.89 -8.97 28.23
N ARG A 480 -23.09 -9.73 29.32
CA ARG A 480 -22.03 -10.05 30.28
C ARG A 480 -20.89 -10.82 29.63
N ARG A 481 -21.20 -11.85 28.83
CA ARG A 481 -20.20 -12.70 28.18
C ARG A 481 -19.37 -11.97 27.14
N ILE A 482 -19.93 -10.96 26.49
CA ILE A 482 -19.19 -10.11 25.53
C ILE A 482 -18.52 -8.89 26.18
N GLY A 483 -18.71 -8.68 27.49
CA GLY A 483 -18.10 -7.58 28.25
C GLY A 483 -18.90 -6.27 28.30
N ALA A 484 -20.08 -6.21 27.68
CA ALA A 484 -20.96 -5.05 27.65
C ALA A 484 -21.76 -4.80 28.96
N TYR A 485 -21.84 -5.80 29.84
CA TYR A 485 -22.50 -5.69 31.14
C TYR A 485 -21.63 -6.28 32.24
N GLY A 486 -21.60 -5.66 33.42
CA GLY A 486 -20.75 -6.04 34.54
C GLY A 486 -21.51 -6.22 35.85
N ILE A 487 -20.90 -6.99 36.76
CA ILE A 487 -21.34 -7.11 38.14
C ILE A 487 -20.09 -7.01 39.02
N ASN A 488 -20.01 -5.96 39.83
CA ASN A 488 -19.02 -5.87 40.89
C ASN A 488 -19.46 -6.81 42.02
N ARG A 489 -18.66 -7.86 42.26
CA ARG A 489 -19.01 -8.90 43.24
C ARG A 489 -18.87 -8.43 44.70
N GLU A 490 -18.03 -7.43 44.96
CA GLU A 490 -17.80 -6.90 46.31
C GLU A 490 -18.91 -5.94 46.72
N THR A 491 -19.30 -5.04 45.81
CA THR A 491 -20.30 -4.00 46.10
C THR A 491 -21.72 -4.40 45.67
N GLY A 492 -21.86 -5.44 44.86
CA GLY A 492 -23.13 -5.87 44.27
C GLY A 492 -23.63 -4.97 43.13
N VAL A 493 -22.90 -3.91 42.79
CA VAL A 493 -23.27 -2.98 41.71
C VAL A 493 -23.30 -3.73 40.38
N ARG A 494 -24.39 -3.56 39.64
CA ARG A 494 -24.62 -4.18 38.33
C ARG A 494 -25.11 -3.14 37.34
N GLY A 495 -24.72 -3.29 36.08
CA GLY A 495 -25.15 -2.42 35.01
C GLY A 495 -24.31 -2.60 33.74
N LEU A 496 -24.64 -1.81 32.71
CA LEU A 496 -23.83 -1.71 31.51
C LEU A 496 -22.41 -1.25 31.85
N THR A 497 -21.44 -1.74 31.11
CA THR A 497 -20.11 -1.13 31.11
C THR A 497 -20.10 0.11 30.21
N LYS A 498 -19.12 1.00 30.39
CA LYS A 498 -18.89 2.11 29.45
C LYS A 498 -18.78 1.61 27.99
N ALA A 499 -18.12 0.46 27.77
CA ALA A 499 -18.07 -0.20 26.47
C ALA A 499 -19.47 -0.62 25.97
N GLY A 500 -20.28 -1.24 26.83
CA GLY A 500 -21.63 -1.66 26.46
C GLY A 500 -22.54 -0.50 26.08
N LEU A 501 -22.47 0.59 26.85
CA LEU A 501 -23.21 1.83 26.55
C LEU A 501 -22.76 2.44 25.21
N LEU A 502 -21.44 2.56 24.97
CA LEU A 502 -20.92 3.08 23.70
C LEU A 502 -21.27 2.18 22.50
N MET A 503 -21.24 0.86 22.68
CA MET A 503 -21.46 -0.11 21.61
C MET A 503 -22.94 -0.22 21.20
N PHE A 504 -23.87 -0.18 22.17
CA PHE A 504 -25.28 -0.49 21.93
C PHE A 504 -26.28 0.55 22.47
N GLY A 505 -25.82 1.58 23.18
CA GLY A 505 -26.67 2.57 23.83
C GLY A 505 -27.48 3.44 22.89
N MET A 506 -28.38 4.23 23.46
CA MET A 506 -29.04 5.34 22.79
C MET A 506 -28.19 6.62 22.90
N GLN A 507 -28.21 7.48 21.88
CA GLN A 507 -27.42 8.71 21.82
C GLN A 507 -27.57 9.59 23.06
N HIS A 508 -28.79 9.79 23.54
CA HIS A 508 -29.05 10.64 24.71
C HIS A 508 -28.41 10.05 25.97
N THR A 509 -28.51 8.74 26.17
CA THR A 509 -27.90 8.03 27.31
C THR A 509 -26.38 7.98 27.21
N ILE A 510 -25.81 7.80 26.01
CA ILE A 510 -24.36 7.92 25.78
C ILE A 510 -23.88 9.31 26.21
N SER A 511 -24.64 10.35 25.88
CA SER A 511 -24.28 11.75 26.15
C SER A 511 -24.32 12.10 27.64
N GLU A 512 -25.07 11.36 28.47
CA GLU A 512 -25.05 11.51 29.93
C GLU A 512 -23.68 11.18 30.54
N ILE A 513 -23.00 10.18 29.97
CA ILE A 513 -21.67 9.73 30.44
C ILE A 513 -20.54 10.37 29.64
N PHE A 514 -20.76 10.63 28.36
CA PHE A 514 -19.79 11.21 27.44
C PHE A 514 -20.37 12.48 26.78
N PRO A 515 -20.38 13.63 27.48
CA PRO A 515 -21.02 14.86 26.99
C PRO A 515 -20.47 15.40 25.67
N ASN A 516 -19.21 15.05 25.34
CA ASN A 516 -18.55 15.47 24.10
C ASN A 516 -18.55 14.37 23.03
N TYR A 517 -19.27 13.27 23.24
CA TYR A 517 -19.34 12.16 22.29
C TYR A 517 -19.80 12.64 20.92
N MET A 518 -18.97 12.40 19.91
CA MET A 518 -19.30 12.75 18.52
C MET A 518 -18.59 11.81 17.55
N VAL A 519 -19.38 11.25 16.63
CA VAL A 519 -18.91 10.49 15.47
C VAL A 519 -19.35 11.21 14.20
N ASP A 520 -18.46 11.36 13.23
CA ASP A 520 -18.72 12.14 12.03
C ASP A 520 -18.14 11.41 10.82
N TYR A 521 -19.00 11.01 9.89
CA TYR A 521 -18.59 10.55 8.57
C TYR A 521 -18.92 11.63 7.55
N GLN A 522 -17.98 11.94 6.66
CA GLN A 522 -18.15 12.93 5.60
C GLN A 522 -17.70 12.35 4.25
N GLU A 523 -18.59 12.37 3.27
CA GLU A 523 -18.25 12.06 1.88
C GLU A 523 -18.11 13.36 1.10
N ARG A 524 -16.97 13.56 0.44
CA ARG A 524 -16.66 14.79 -0.29
C ARG A 524 -16.49 14.51 -1.79
N PRO A 525 -17.00 15.38 -2.67
CA PRO A 525 -16.98 15.14 -4.11
C PRO A 525 -15.63 15.42 -4.78
N TYR A 526 -14.76 16.22 -4.14
CA TYR A 526 -13.48 16.65 -4.71
C TYR A 526 -12.33 16.46 -3.73
N ALA A 527 -11.12 16.32 -4.26
CA ALA A 527 -9.86 16.34 -3.50
C ALA A 527 -9.48 17.76 -3.03
N GLN A 528 -10.46 18.56 -2.60
CA GLN A 528 -10.27 19.91 -2.08
C GLN A 528 -10.76 19.98 -0.62
N THR A 529 -10.23 20.93 0.13
CA THR A 529 -10.56 21.15 1.55
C THR A 529 -11.90 21.86 1.78
N GLU A 530 -12.58 22.30 0.71
CA GLU A 530 -13.84 23.06 0.83
C GLU A 530 -14.99 22.25 1.44
N ALA A 531 -15.88 22.96 2.13
CA ALA A 531 -16.83 22.47 3.13
C ALA A 531 -18.09 21.79 2.57
N ARG A 532 -18.13 21.36 1.31
CA ARG A 532 -19.34 20.78 0.71
C ARG A 532 -19.25 19.25 0.68
N TRP A 533 -19.90 18.61 1.64
CA TRP A 533 -20.10 17.16 1.66
C TRP A 533 -21.35 16.78 0.84
N ILE A 534 -21.29 15.64 0.16
CA ILE A 534 -22.43 15.04 -0.55
C ILE A 534 -23.23 14.11 0.35
N ASP A 535 -22.59 13.55 1.38
CA ASP A 535 -23.22 12.72 2.38
C ASP A 535 -22.52 12.93 3.73
N ARG A 536 -23.29 12.84 4.82
CA ARG A 536 -22.78 12.98 6.18
C ARG A 536 -23.57 12.13 7.16
N VAL A 537 -22.86 11.38 8.01
CA VAL A 537 -23.48 10.65 9.12
C VAL A 537 -22.97 11.22 10.43
N VAL A 538 -23.88 11.78 11.21
CA VAL A 538 -23.66 12.26 12.59
C VAL A 538 -24.81 11.78 13.48
N PRO A 539 -24.63 11.75 14.81
CA PRO A 539 -25.72 11.52 15.76
C PRO A 539 -26.72 12.71 15.74
N ASP A 540 -27.65 12.70 14.80
CA ASP A 540 -28.68 13.73 14.59
C ASP A 540 -30.06 13.34 15.17
N GLY A 541 -30.12 12.23 15.90
CA GLY A 541 -31.36 11.65 16.41
C GLY A 541 -32.14 10.81 15.39
N SER A 542 -31.70 10.71 14.13
CA SER A 542 -32.37 9.85 13.12
C SER A 542 -32.04 8.36 13.27
N TRP A 543 -31.11 8.02 14.16
CA TRP A 543 -30.62 6.67 14.43
C TRP A 543 -30.03 6.59 15.85
N SER A 544 -29.63 5.40 16.30
CA SER A 544 -29.21 5.13 17.68
C SER A 544 -28.04 5.96 18.18
N GLY A 545 -27.12 6.37 17.30
CA GLY A 545 -25.90 7.11 17.64
C GLY A 545 -24.75 6.25 18.19
N ASN A 546 -24.96 4.95 18.44
CA ASN A 546 -23.93 4.07 19.01
C ASN A 546 -22.87 3.62 18.01
N LEU A 547 -21.77 3.08 18.53
CA LEU A 547 -20.61 2.70 17.73
C LEU A 547 -20.86 1.51 16.80
N TYR A 548 -21.73 0.56 17.18
CA TYR A 548 -22.04 -0.57 16.31
C TYR A 548 -22.82 -0.12 15.07
N ASP A 549 -23.83 0.72 15.25
CA ASP A 549 -24.61 1.27 14.15
C ASP A 549 -23.81 2.26 13.31
N PHE A 550 -22.93 3.05 13.94
CA PHE A 550 -21.98 3.90 13.23
C PHE A 550 -21.10 3.05 12.32
N TYR A 551 -20.48 1.99 12.86
CA TYR A 551 -19.66 1.06 12.11
C TYR A 551 -20.43 0.46 10.92
N ARG A 552 -21.65 -0.07 11.14
CA ARG A 552 -22.46 -0.66 10.06
C ARG A 552 -22.80 0.34 8.96
N LYS A 553 -23.25 1.55 9.34
CA LYS A 553 -23.64 2.60 8.39
C LYS A 553 -22.43 3.09 7.59
N VAL A 554 -21.31 3.37 8.27
CA VAL A 554 -20.12 3.93 7.63
C VAL A 554 -19.39 2.89 6.80
N TYR A 555 -19.22 1.66 7.29
CA TYR A 555 -18.56 0.60 6.52
C TYR A 555 -19.27 0.36 5.18
N ASN A 556 -20.61 0.28 5.17
CA ASN A 556 -21.38 0.14 3.94
C ASN A 556 -21.13 1.30 2.94
N LYS A 557 -21.02 2.55 3.43
CA LYS A 557 -20.73 3.72 2.60
C LYS A 557 -19.29 3.75 2.08
N LEU A 558 -18.33 3.24 2.87
CA LEU A 558 -16.93 3.13 2.47
C LEU A 558 -16.74 2.13 1.33
N ILE A 559 -17.48 1.02 1.33
CA ILE A 559 -17.33 -0.05 0.34
C ILE A 559 -18.25 0.07 -0.87
N GLN A 560 -19.25 0.96 -0.85
CA GLN A 560 -20.29 1.06 -1.87
C GLN A 560 -19.74 1.20 -3.31
N ASP A 561 -18.62 1.93 -3.49
CA ASP A 561 -18.00 2.15 -4.80
C ASP A 561 -16.82 1.21 -5.08
N LEU A 562 -16.52 0.29 -4.17
CA LEU A 562 -15.45 -0.68 -4.33
C LEU A 562 -15.94 -1.87 -5.13
N LYS A 563 -15.23 -2.17 -6.21
CA LYS A 563 -15.51 -3.37 -7.01
C LYS A 563 -15.08 -4.60 -6.23
N ILE A 564 -16.01 -5.54 -6.04
CA ILE A 564 -15.72 -6.88 -5.54
C ILE A 564 -15.43 -7.75 -6.78
N PRO A 565 -14.19 -8.20 -7.01
CA PRO A 565 -13.87 -9.14 -8.08
C PRO A 565 -14.61 -10.46 -7.85
N PHE A 566 -15.06 -11.10 -8.93
CA PHE A 566 -15.75 -12.39 -8.86
C PHE A 566 -14.71 -13.51 -8.73
N GLU A 567 -14.16 -13.69 -7.53
CA GLU A 567 -13.24 -14.79 -7.22
C GLU A 567 -13.95 -15.86 -6.40
N LEU A 568 -13.85 -17.11 -6.84
CA LEU A 568 -14.33 -18.29 -6.10
C LEU A 568 -13.13 -18.97 -5.43
N LYS A 569 -13.20 -19.18 -4.13
CA LYS A 569 -12.24 -20.01 -3.37
C LYS A 569 -13.00 -21.16 -2.74
N ASP A 570 -12.61 -22.39 -3.06
CA ASP A 570 -13.29 -23.62 -2.60
C ASP A 570 -14.80 -23.65 -2.91
N GLY A 571 -15.20 -23.06 -4.05
CA GLY A 571 -16.61 -22.98 -4.47
C GLY A 571 -17.43 -21.88 -3.79
N VAL A 572 -16.82 -21.07 -2.92
CA VAL A 572 -17.45 -19.95 -2.22
C VAL A 572 -16.92 -18.62 -2.78
N ARG A 573 -17.81 -17.68 -3.04
CA ARG A 573 -17.45 -16.33 -3.50
C ARG A 573 -16.69 -15.59 -2.40
N GLN A 574 -15.52 -15.06 -2.74
CA GLN A 574 -14.77 -14.17 -1.86
C GLN A 574 -15.40 -12.78 -1.94
N GLU A 575 -16.00 -12.31 -0.83
CA GLU A 575 -16.66 -11.02 -0.77
C GLU A 575 -15.72 -9.87 -0.36
N ASP A 576 -14.61 -10.17 0.32
CA ASP A 576 -13.68 -9.18 0.87
C ASP A 576 -12.36 -9.09 0.09
N THR A 577 -12.12 -7.96 -0.58
CA THR A 577 -10.79 -7.65 -1.15
C THR A 577 -9.83 -7.14 -0.07
N PRO A 578 -8.50 -7.08 -0.32
CA PRO A 578 -7.56 -6.46 0.61
C PRO A 578 -7.95 -5.02 1.02
N VAL A 579 -8.61 -4.28 0.13
CA VAL A 579 -9.12 -2.93 0.43
C VAL A 579 -10.31 -2.98 1.41
N HIS A 580 -11.21 -3.95 1.28
CA HIS A 580 -12.31 -4.16 2.24
C HIS A 580 -11.76 -4.50 3.62
N ILE A 581 -10.75 -5.37 3.68
CA ILE A 581 -10.05 -5.73 4.92
C ILE A 581 -9.39 -4.49 5.53
N ALA A 582 -8.64 -3.71 4.74
CA ALA A 582 -7.96 -2.51 5.21
C ALA A 582 -8.92 -1.43 5.73
N LEU A 583 -10.05 -1.20 5.04
CA LEU A 583 -11.05 -0.23 5.48
C LEU A 583 -11.80 -0.68 6.74
N ARG A 584 -12.08 -1.98 6.84
CA ARG A 584 -12.66 -2.58 8.04
C ARG A 584 -11.74 -2.37 9.24
N GLU A 585 -10.47 -2.71 9.06
CA GLU A 585 -9.44 -2.61 10.08
C GLU A 585 -9.20 -1.14 10.49
N ALA A 586 -9.07 -0.23 9.52
CA ALA A 586 -8.90 1.19 9.78
C ALA A 586 -10.09 1.80 10.53
N LEU A 587 -11.33 1.42 10.16
CA LEU A 587 -12.53 1.91 10.85
C LEU A 587 -12.62 1.37 12.28
N VAL A 588 -12.36 0.08 12.50
CA VAL A 588 -12.33 -0.49 13.86
C VAL A 588 -11.23 0.15 14.68
N ASN A 589 -10.02 0.28 14.16
CA ASN A 589 -8.91 0.90 14.88
C ASN A 589 -9.22 2.34 15.26
N CYS A 590 -9.86 3.09 14.36
CA CYS A 590 -10.34 4.43 14.66
C CYS A 590 -11.36 4.46 15.81
N ILE A 591 -12.24 3.45 15.92
CA ILE A 591 -13.25 3.35 16.98
C ILE A 591 -12.64 2.87 18.30
N VAL A 592 -11.85 1.79 18.29
CA VAL A 592 -11.36 1.16 19.53
C VAL A 592 -10.21 1.93 20.18
N HIS A 593 -9.48 2.75 19.43
CA HIS A 593 -8.42 3.60 19.96
C HIS A 593 -8.86 5.03 20.31
N ALA A 594 -10.13 5.40 20.09
CA ALA A 594 -10.66 6.73 20.41
C ALA A 594 -10.72 7.01 21.94
N ASP A 595 -10.36 8.23 22.33
CA ASP A 595 -10.68 8.78 23.67
C ASP A 595 -12.05 9.48 23.65
N TYR A 596 -13.07 8.79 24.12
CA TYR A 596 -14.45 9.30 24.17
C TYR A 596 -14.70 10.41 25.20
N THR A 597 -13.70 10.76 26.02
CA THR A 597 -13.78 11.90 26.95
C THR A 597 -13.30 13.21 26.34
N ASP A 598 -12.59 13.16 25.21
CA ASP A 598 -12.07 14.34 24.52
C ASP A 598 -13.19 15.10 23.77
N ARG A 599 -12.93 16.36 23.43
CA ARG A 599 -13.84 17.22 22.66
C ARG A 599 -13.82 16.93 21.16
N ALA A 600 -12.75 16.30 20.68
CA ALA A 600 -12.58 16.02 19.27
C ALA A 600 -13.44 14.80 18.86
N SER A 601 -14.13 14.91 17.73
CA SER A 601 -14.92 13.80 17.20
C SER A 601 -14.04 12.69 16.62
N ILE A 602 -14.58 11.47 16.55
CA ILE A 602 -14.16 10.52 15.52
C ILE A 602 -14.60 11.08 14.17
N LEU A 603 -13.67 11.20 13.23
CA LEU A 603 -13.93 11.71 11.89
C LEU A 603 -13.44 10.71 10.84
N VAL A 604 -14.37 10.27 9.99
CA VAL A 604 -14.10 9.43 8.82
C VAL A 604 -14.40 10.24 7.57
N VAL A 605 -13.43 10.40 6.68
CA VAL A 605 -13.58 11.16 5.44
C VAL A 605 -13.39 10.23 4.25
N LYS A 606 -14.38 10.18 3.36
CA LYS A 606 -14.26 9.53 2.06
C LYS A 606 -14.11 10.60 0.98
N ARG A 607 -13.05 10.51 0.18
CA ARG A 607 -12.81 11.32 -1.01
C ARG A 607 -12.48 10.41 -2.20
N PRO A 608 -12.57 10.90 -3.45
CA PRO A 608 -12.22 10.08 -4.62
C PRO A 608 -10.77 9.57 -4.62
N ASP A 609 -9.87 10.29 -3.96
CA ASP A 609 -8.42 10.01 -3.90
C ASP A 609 -7.98 9.28 -2.62
N MET A 610 -8.79 9.25 -1.56
CA MET A 610 -8.37 8.69 -0.26
C MET A 610 -9.51 8.40 0.73
N PHE A 611 -9.19 7.58 1.73
CA PHE A 611 -9.98 7.36 2.94
C PHE A 611 -9.21 7.85 4.16
N GLY A 612 -9.84 8.69 4.98
CA GLY A 612 -9.21 9.37 6.11
C GLY A 612 -9.88 8.98 7.40
N PHE A 613 -9.09 8.64 8.40
CA PHE A 613 -9.57 8.24 9.71
C PHE A 613 -8.86 9.09 10.76
N ARG A 614 -9.63 9.72 11.64
CA ARG A 614 -9.11 10.51 12.76
C ARG A 614 -9.92 10.15 14.00
N ASN A 615 -9.24 9.76 15.07
CA ASN A 615 -9.84 9.54 16.38
C ASN A 615 -9.26 10.51 17.42
N PRO A 616 -10.01 10.84 18.49
CA PRO A 616 -9.50 11.61 19.61
C PRO A 616 -8.46 10.83 20.43
N GLY A 617 -7.55 11.58 21.04
CA GLY A 617 -6.49 11.08 21.94
C GLY A 617 -5.16 10.79 21.24
N LEU A 618 -4.09 10.73 22.03
CA LEU A 618 -2.72 10.47 21.56
C LEU A 618 -2.50 8.99 21.23
N MET A 619 -1.55 8.73 20.33
CA MET A 619 -1.12 7.38 19.96
C MET A 619 -0.40 6.71 21.14
N ARG A 620 -0.93 5.57 21.60
CA ARG A 620 -0.42 4.86 22.79
C ARG A 620 0.88 4.10 22.56
N ILE A 621 1.12 3.71 21.32
CA ILE A 621 2.33 3.03 20.87
C ILE A 621 3.13 3.97 19.96
N PRO A 622 4.47 3.85 19.88
CA PRO A 622 5.25 4.57 18.89
C PRO A 622 4.75 4.26 17.47
N LEU A 623 4.83 5.24 16.56
CA LEU A 623 4.38 5.09 15.17
C LEU A 623 5.01 3.87 14.49
N GLU A 624 6.29 3.59 14.80
CA GLU A 624 7.00 2.43 14.26
C GLU A 624 6.43 1.09 14.72
N HIS A 625 5.93 1.00 15.96
CA HIS A 625 5.27 -0.20 16.48
C HIS A 625 3.87 -0.35 15.87
N ALA A 626 3.15 0.76 15.66
CA ALA A 626 1.85 0.77 15.01
C ALA A 626 1.92 0.24 13.56
N LEU A 627 2.96 0.61 12.80
CA LEU A 627 3.15 0.18 11.41
C LEU A 627 3.59 -1.28 11.27
N LYS A 628 4.13 -1.90 12.33
CA LYS A 628 4.59 -3.30 12.36
C LYS A 628 3.49 -4.30 12.76
N GLY A 629 2.35 -3.82 13.26
CA GLY A 629 1.25 -4.66 13.76
C GLY A 629 1.54 -5.44 15.06
N SER A 630 2.79 -5.66 15.45
CA SER A 630 3.18 -6.67 16.45
C SER A 630 2.76 -6.42 17.91
N GLU A 631 2.44 -5.20 18.32
CA GLU A 631 2.02 -4.85 19.69
C GLU A 631 0.77 -3.96 19.65
N SER A 632 -0.37 -4.50 20.11
CA SER A 632 -1.65 -3.77 20.14
C SER A 632 -2.00 -3.37 21.57
N ASP A 633 -1.81 -2.09 21.91
CA ASP A 633 -2.34 -1.48 23.15
C ASP A 633 -3.63 -0.70 22.85
N CYS A 634 -4.77 -1.40 22.94
CA CYS A 634 -6.09 -0.83 22.65
C CYS A 634 -6.60 0.04 23.80
N ARG A 635 -7.14 1.23 23.46
CA ARG A 635 -7.74 2.16 24.45
C ARG A 635 -9.01 1.63 25.09
N ASN A 636 -9.80 0.94 24.31
CA ASN A 636 -11.07 0.37 24.73
C ASN A 636 -11.02 -1.15 24.46
N ARG A 637 -10.53 -1.92 25.44
CA ARG A 637 -10.26 -3.36 25.28
C ARG A 637 -11.55 -4.15 25.09
N LYS A 638 -12.63 -3.77 25.76
CA LYS A 638 -13.94 -4.42 25.62
C LYS A 638 -14.62 -4.08 24.31
N LEU A 639 -14.53 -2.83 23.85
CA LEU A 639 -14.97 -2.48 22.48
C LEU A 639 -14.23 -3.33 21.44
N HIS A 640 -12.90 -3.43 21.56
CA HIS A 640 -12.10 -4.26 20.66
C HIS A 640 -12.50 -5.74 20.73
N GLN A 641 -12.72 -6.29 21.93
CA GLN A 641 -13.21 -7.66 22.11
C GLN A 641 -14.56 -7.87 21.40
N MET A 642 -15.51 -6.94 21.53
CA MET A 642 -16.81 -7.05 20.86
C MET A 642 -16.67 -7.03 19.33
N PHE A 643 -15.86 -6.15 18.75
CA PHE A 643 -15.62 -6.18 17.30
C PHE A 643 -14.95 -7.48 16.82
N ARG A 644 -14.00 -8.03 17.60
CA ARG A 644 -13.39 -9.33 17.30
C ARG A 644 -14.38 -10.49 17.30
N LEU A 645 -15.36 -10.50 18.21
CA LEU A 645 -16.37 -11.57 18.29
C LEU A 645 -17.25 -11.67 17.03
N ILE A 646 -17.34 -10.61 16.23
CA ILE A 646 -18.09 -10.57 14.97
C ILE A 646 -17.18 -10.56 13.72
N ASN A 647 -15.94 -11.06 13.87
CA ASN A 647 -14.90 -11.11 12.84
C ASN A 647 -14.67 -9.76 12.14
N VAL A 648 -14.79 -8.67 12.91
CA VAL A 648 -14.42 -7.33 12.47
C VAL A 648 -13.10 -6.98 13.17
N GLY A 649 -12.02 -7.10 12.42
CA GLY A 649 -10.64 -7.01 12.91
C GLY A 649 -10.13 -8.39 13.33
N GLU A 650 -9.43 -9.07 12.42
CA GLU A 650 -8.67 -10.28 12.77
C GLU A 650 -7.24 -9.93 13.16
N GLN A 651 -6.88 -10.41 14.35
CA GLN A 651 -5.56 -10.46 14.98
C GLN A 651 -4.91 -9.12 15.29
N ALA A 652 -4.77 -8.86 16.59
CA ALA A 652 -3.73 -7.97 17.11
C ALA A 652 -2.39 -8.36 16.47
N GLY A 653 -1.98 -7.67 15.41
CA GLY A 653 -0.74 -8.02 14.72
C GLY A 653 -0.38 -8.20 13.26
N SER A 654 -1.18 -7.74 12.28
CA SER A 654 -0.77 -7.80 10.86
C SER A 654 0.19 -6.68 10.48
#